data_AF-A0AAF0FN20-F1
#
_entry.id   AF-A0AAF0FN20-F1
#
_cell.length_a   1.000
_cell.length_b   1.000
_cell.length_c   1.000
_cell.angle_alpha   90.00
_cell.angle_beta   90.00
_cell.angle_gamma   90.00
#
_symmetry.space_group_name_H-M   'P 1'
#
loop_
_entity.id
_entity.type
_entity.pdbx_description
1 polymer ?
#
loop_
_entity_poly.entity_id
_entity_poly.type
_entity_poly.pdbx_seq_one_letter_code
_entity_poly.pdbx_strand_id
1 'polypeptide(L)'
;MISIKIAVYGKGGIGKSTISANVSAAFAKNGHSVLQIGCDPKHDSTRLLLGGKIPVTALDYIRDILPADRNPEDIIYKGYGNVACVEAGGPKPGVGCAGRGIISTFELLEELGIKSSLFDITLYDVLGDVVCGGFSVPIRREYADAIYIVTSGEFMAIYAANNILRGIRQFTETKNRVAGIIYNARGLLEEDERVARFSKAVKLPVIVSVPRSEIFADAEKDGCTLIEKYPDSDEAGLFCKLAEHMKNLESERGFLYPALPLSDEELENTVLMRNEKIPADKFRLSEIRVMEKKCISNSVKNKKPLIGCAFAGAVSVTAQITDAMTVMHCPKSCALMIYEKMLDTSQSSTARYNDMYSGGMPQRMITTDMTDDDFIFGGEKKLEDALEDSIDKGFKTIFVITACPPGIIGDNIKKVISSVCEKNPDICIIPIETDGNLTGDFAQGEMDAYRALTCLINKEVSKKESRSVNIIAEKYLASNADNNIQAVKDLLNKLDISVNCRFLIRSNMDSIRKFNEAALNLPAYSDETSENIQKIISSVSDVPFFEKTLPTGFRETKEWLLSIAEIFERQDVALRVIAEEEKEYQKRVDALKPVLKGKNVLISTYPKSVDWIFDIASDLGMNILKVGLTYSPFSEELPSCRSHPFPVEKNYSVEMRSDDIKILNPDFILHTYPSLKSSDKVKSAGIPYCPGFGFSAALAHAERWTKLISYPLSEGWKRDGEGII
;
A
#
# COMPACT_ATOMS: atom_id res chain seq x y z
N MET A 1 -34.35 19.56 -27.79
CA MET A 1 -34.94 18.42 -27.05
C MET A 1 -33.97 18.02 -25.98
N ILE A 2 -34.44 17.69 -24.78
CA ILE A 2 -33.57 17.33 -23.65
C ILE A 2 -33.33 15.83 -23.76
N SER A 3 -32.08 15.41 -23.95
CA SER A 3 -31.68 14.00 -23.95
C SER A 3 -31.94 13.38 -22.57
N ILE A 4 -32.60 12.22 -22.53
CA ILE A 4 -32.83 11.46 -21.29
C ILE A 4 -31.85 10.29 -21.17
N LYS A 5 -31.25 10.15 -19.99
CA LYS A 5 -30.28 9.11 -19.68
C LYS A 5 -30.85 8.13 -18.66
N ILE A 6 -30.95 6.86 -19.01
CA ILE A 6 -31.61 5.84 -18.20
C ILE A 6 -30.62 4.70 -17.94
N ALA A 7 -30.44 4.33 -16.67
CA ALA A 7 -29.67 3.15 -16.31
C ALA A 7 -30.58 2.01 -15.87
N VAL A 8 -30.36 0.82 -16.43
CA VAL A 8 -31.06 -0.41 -16.10
C VAL A 8 -30.09 -1.32 -15.37
N TYR A 9 -30.37 -1.57 -14.08
CA TYR A 9 -29.55 -2.41 -13.21
C TYR A 9 -30.22 -3.74 -12.92
N GLY A 10 -29.45 -4.80 -12.72
CA GLY A 10 -29.99 -6.09 -12.30
C GLY A 10 -28.92 -7.15 -12.09
N LYS A 11 -29.31 -8.26 -11.46
CA LYS A 11 -28.46 -9.45 -11.30
C LYS A 11 -28.00 -10.01 -12.65
N GLY A 12 -26.79 -10.55 -12.72
CA GLY A 12 -26.29 -11.21 -13.91
C GLY A 12 -27.21 -12.35 -14.36
N GLY A 13 -27.60 -12.34 -15.63
CA GLY A 13 -28.47 -13.37 -16.20
C GLY A 13 -29.96 -13.20 -15.91
N ILE A 14 -30.41 -12.11 -15.25
CA ILE A 14 -31.83 -11.86 -14.93
C ILE A 14 -32.73 -11.53 -16.13
N GLY A 15 -32.18 -11.41 -17.35
CA GLY A 15 -32.89 -10.94 -18.55
C GLY A 15 -32.80 -9.42 -18.77
N LYS A 16 -31.90 -8.74 -18.05
CA LYS A 16 -31.65 -7.30 -18.15
C LYS A 16 -31.29 -6.86 -19.58
N SER A 17 -30.32 -7.52 -20.22
CA SER A 17 -29.87 -7.24 -21.59
C SER A 17 -31.02 -7.36 -22.61
N THR A 18 -31.86 -8.40 -22.46
CA THR A 18 -33.06 -8.61 -23.27
C THR A 18 -34.07 -7.47 -23.11
N ILE A 19 -34.29 -7.00 -21.89
CA ILE A 19 -35.18 -5.87 -21.61
C ILE A 19 -34.63 -4.59 -22.25
N SER A 20 -33.36 -4.26 -22.00
CA SER A 20 -32.69 -3.08 -22.55
C SER A 20 -32.75 -3.04 -24.08
N ALA A 21 -32.44 -4.16 -24.75
CA ALA A 21 -32.50 -4.26 -26.21
C ALA A 21 -33.92 -4.05 -26.78
N ASN A 22 -34.95 -4.65 -26.16
CA ASN A 22 -36.33 -4.49 -26.61
C ASN A 22 -36.88 -3.07 -26.36
N VAL A 23 -36.51 -2.44 -25.25
CA VAL A 23 -36.85 -1.04 -24.99
C VAL A 23 -36.18 -0.11 -26.00
N SER A 24 -34.89 -0.32 -26.31
CA SER A 24 -34.18 0.42 -27.35
C SER A 24 -34.85 0.29 -28.72
N ALA A 25 -35.23 -0.94 -29.10
CA ALA A 25 -35.95 -1.19 -30.35
C ALA A 25 -37.33 -0.52 -30.38
N ALA A 26 -38.06 -0.49 -29.25
CA ALA A 26 -39.35 0.19 -29.15
C ALA A 26 -39.21 1.72 -29.31
N PHE A 27 -38.20 2.34 -28.68
CA PHE A 27 -37.91 3.76 -28.87
C PHE A 27 -37.57 4.10 -30.33
N ALA A 28 -36.71 3.29 -30.96
CA ALA A 28 -36.33 3.47 -32.35
C ALA A 28 -37.51 3.31 -33.31
N LYS A 29 -38.40 2.33 -33.08
CA LYS A 29 -39.65 2.15 -33.84
C LYS A 29 -40.57 3.38 -33.73
N ASN A 30 -40.53 4.09 -32.60
CA ASN A 30 -41.26 5.34 -32.38
C ASN A 30 -40.53 6.59 -32.90
N GLY A 31 -39.47 6.42 -33.68
CA GLY A 31 -38.76 7.51 -34.36
C GLY A 31 -37.72 8.25 -33.50
N HIS A 32 -37.36 7.73 -32.34
CA HIS A 32 -36.34 8.32 -31.48
C HIS A 32 -34.92 7.88 -31.85
N SER A 33 -33.96 8.79 -31.73
CA SER A 33 -32.54 8.44 -31.78
C SER A 33 -32.11 7.84 -30.43
N VAL A 34 -31.53 6.62 -30.47
CA VAL A 34 -31.22 5.83 -29.27
C VAL A 34 -29.77 5.41 -29.27
N LEU A 35 -29.12 5.55 -28.11
CA LEU A 35 -27.80 4.97 -27.80
C LEU A 35 -27.94 3.95 -26.68
N GLN A 36 -27.52 2.70 -26.91
CA GLN A 36 -27.42 1.68 -25.88
C GLN A 36 -25.94 1.37 -25.59
N ILE A 37 -25.54 1.48 -24.33
CA ILE A 37 -24.19 1.18 -23.84
C ILE A 37 -24.26 0.00 -22.88
N GLY A 38 -23.69 -1.13 -23.28
CA GLY A 38 -23.51 -2.31 -22.44
C GLY A 38 -22.40 -2.10 -21.43
N CYS A 39 -22.75 -2.06 -20.15
CA CYS A 39 -21.83 -1.88 -19.02
C CYS A 39 -21.67 -3.20 -18.24
N ASP A 40 -21.40 -4.29 -18.95
CA ASP A 40 -21.22 -5.63 -18.41
C ASP A 40 -19.99 -6.29 -19.06
N PRO A 41 -19.06 -6.91 -18.28
CA PRO A 41 -17.94 -7.67 -18.84
C PRO A 41 -18.36 -8.78 -19.82
N LYS A 42 -19.61 -9.26 -19.75
CA LYS A 42 -20.18 -10.28 -20.65
C LYS A 42 -20.48 -9.81 -22.06
N HIS A 43 -20.46 -8.49 -22.32
CA HIS A 43 -20.61 -7.89 -23.65
C HIS A 43 -21.80 -8.42 -24.48
N ASP A 44 -22.92 -8.72 -23.83
CA ASP A 44 -24.11 -9.34 -24.44
C ASP A 44 -25.33 -8.40 -24.54
N SER A 45 -25.17 -7.12 -24.20
CA SER A 45 -26.27 -6.14 -24.10
C SER A 45 -26.91 -5.82 -25.45
N THR A 46 -26.07 -5.60 -26.46
CA THR A 46 -26.43 -5.09 -27.79
C THR A 46 -26.60 -6.20 -28.82
N ARG A 47 -26.33 -7.46 -28.43
CA ARG A 47 -26.31 -8.62 -29.32
C ARG A 47 -27.59 -8.78 -30.13
N LEU A 48 -28.77 -8.61 -29.51
CA LEU A 48 -30.07 -8.74 -30.18
C LEU A 48 -30.37 -7.59 -31.15
N LEU A 49 -29.78 -6.41 -30.94
CA LEU A 49 -29.93 -5.27 -31.86
C LEU A 49 -29.04 -5.43 -33.09
N LEU A 50 -27.96 -6.19 -32.98
CA LEU A 50 -26.94 -6.40 -34.01
C LEU A 50 -27.09 -7.73 -34.76
N GLY A 51 -28.28 -8.35 -34.70
CA GLY A 51 -28.56 -9.61 -35.41
C GLY A 51 -27.75 -10.79 -34.87
N GLY A 52 -27.57 -10.86 -33.56
CA GLY A 52 -26.86 -11.95 -32.87
C GLY A 52 -25.33 -11.80 -32.82
N LYS A 53 -24.77 -10.75 -33.44
CA LYS A 53 -23.32 -10.47 -33.49
C LYS A 53 -22.84 -9.76 -32.22
N ILE A 54 -21.58 -10.01 -31.87
CA ILE A 54 -20.88 -9.31 -30.78
C ILE A 54 -19.99 -8.23 -31.42
N PRO A 55 -20.17 -6.95 -31.08
CA PRO A 55 -19.33 -5.87 -31.60
C PRO A 55 -17.93 -5.90 -30.97
N VAL A 56 -16.97 -5.17 -31.56
CA VAL A 56 -15.70 -4.90 -30.88
C VAL A 56 -16.00 -4.09 -29.62
N THR A 57 -15.47 -4.53 -28.47
CA THR A 57 -15.71 -3.85 -27.21
C THR A 57 -14.79 -2.64 -27.05
N ALA A 58 -15.22 -1.64 -26.28
CA ALA A 58 -14.41 -0.46 -25.98
C ALA A 58 -13.07 -0.83 -25.32
N LEU A 59 -13.05 -1.85 -24.45
CA LEU A 59 -11.81 -2.32 -23.83
C LEU A 59 -10.89 -3.06 -24.81
N ASP A 60 -11.43 -3.87 -25.73
CA ASP A 60 -10.62 -4.45 -26.80
C ASP A 60 -10.03 -3.36 -27.70
N TYR A 61 -10.83 -2.34 -28.02
CA TYR A 61 -10.39 -1.19 -28.81
C TYR A 61 -9.31 -0.36 -28.11
N ILE A 62 -9.44 -0.10 -26.80
CA ILE A 62 -8.41 0.58 -26.00
C ILE A 62 -7.10 -0.20 -26.01
N ARG A 63 -7.19 -1.53 -25.89
CA ARG A 63 -6.02 -2.42 -25.87
C ARG A 63 -5.32 -2.50 -27.22
N ASP A 64 -6.09 -2.58 -28.30
CA ASP A 64 -5.56 -2.94 -29.62
C ASP A 64 -5.25 -1.71 -30.49
N ILE A 65 -5.82 -0.53 -30.19
CA ILE A 65 -5.71 0.70 -31.00
C ILE A 65 -5.12 1.87 -30.20
N LEU A 66 -4.08 2.50 -30.76
CA LEU A 66 -3.39 3.65 -30.18
C LEU A 66 -4.28 4.90 -30.18
N PRO A 67 -4.21 5.77 -29.15
CA PRO A 67 -5.07 6.96 -29.01
C PRO A 67 -5.17 7.85 -30.26
N ALA A 68 -4.07 8.05 -30.99
CA ALA A 68 -4.02 8.91 -32.17
C ALA A 68 -4.82 8.37 -33.38
N ASP A 69 -5.06 7.06 -33.41
CA ASP A 69 -5.75 6.36 -34.50
C ASP A 69 -7.22 6.05 -34.14
N ARG A 70 -7.68 6.50 -32.97
CA ARG A 70 -9.02 6.15 -32.48
C ARG A 70 -10.11 6.98 -33.15
N ASN A 71 -11.14 6.31 -33.65
CA ASN A 71 -12.30 6.90 -34.31
C ASN A 71 -13.61 6.38 -33.70
N PRO A 72 -14.65 7.24 -33.59
CA PRO A 72 -15.94 6.85 -33.02
C PRO A 72 -16.65 5.75 -33.83
N GLU A 73 -16.42 5.68 -35.13
CA GLU A 73 -17.05 4.71 -36.04
C GLU A 73 -16.62 3.26 -35.78
N ASP A 74 -15.48 3.06 -35.13
CA ASP A 74 -14.94 1.71 -34.86
C ASP A 74 -15.60 1.02 -33.67
N ILE A 75 -16.25 1.80 -32.79
CA ILE A 75 -16.89 1.29 -31.57
C ILE A 75 -18.40 1.52 -31.52
N ILE A 76 -18.96 2.36 -32.41
CA ILE A 76 -20.41 2.56 -32.55
C ILE A 76 -20.94 1.72 -33.70
N TYR A 77 -21.75 0.73 -33.37
CA TYR A 77 -22.43 -0.10 -34.36
C TYR A 77 -23.91 0.28 -34.45
N LYS A 78 -24.47 0.33 -35.67
CA LYS A 78 -25.91 0.59 -35.87
C LYS A 78 -26.67 -0.72 -35.98
N GLY A 79 -27.58 -0.94 -35.05
CA GLY A 79 -28.49 -2.10 -35.02
C GLY A 79 -29.88 -1.79 -35.60
N TYR A 80 -30.83 -2.66 -35.27
CA TYR A 80 -32.24 -2.51 -35.62
C TYR A 80 -32.75 -1.09 -35.30
N GLY A 81 -33.52 -0.49 -36.23
CA GLY A 81 -34.07 0.85 -36.06
C GLY A 81 -33.04 1.99 -36.00
N ASN A 82 -31.79 1.76 -36.46
CA ASN A 82 -30.66 2.69 -36.30
C ASN A 82 -30.26 2.97 -34.84
N VAL A 83 -30.56 2.05 -33.91
CA VAL A 83 -30.03 2.15 -32.54
C VAL A 83 -28.50 2.10 -32.59
N ALA A 84 -27.84 3.09 -32.00
CA ALA A 84 -26.40 3.09 -31.81
C ALA A 84 -26.04 2.18 -30.62
N CYS A 85 -25.10 1.26 -30.83
CA CYS A 85 -24.71 0.22 -29.90
C CYS A 85 -23.23 0.33 -29.56
N VAL A 86 -22.91 0.33 -28.27
CA VAL A 86 -21.54 0.26 -27.73
C VAL A 86 -21.50 -0.82 -26.65
N GLU A 87 -20.44 -1.62 -26.60
CA GLU A 87 -20.18 -2.56 -25.50
C GLU A 87 -18.89 -2.18 -24.79
N ALA A 88 -18.90 -2.10 -23.46
CA ALA A 88 -17.70 -1.87 -22.67
C ALA A 88 -16.73 -3.05 -22.77
N GLY A 89 -17.25 -4.27 -22.64
CA GLY A 89 -16.43 -5.47 -22.48
C GLY A 89 -15.88 -5.63 -21.07
N GLY A 90 -14.96 -6.58 -20.91
CA GLY A 90 -14.31 -6.86 -19.63
C GLY A 90 -12.97 -7.54 -19.83
N PRO A 91 -12.11 -7.54 -18.80
CA PRO A 91 -10.84 -8.25 -18.89
C PRO A 91 -11.07 -9.77 -18.83
N LYS A 92 -10.01 -10.53 -19.14
CA LYS A 92 -10.09 -12.00 -19.09
C LYS A 92 -10.49 -12.46 -17.69
N PRO A 93 -11.38 -13.46 -17.55
CA PRO A 93 -11.78 -13.97 -16.24
C PRO A 93 -10.56 -14.34 -15.37
N GLY A 94 -10.50 -13.78 -14.16
CA GLY A 94 -9.41 -14.00 -13.21
C GLY A 94 -8.21 -13.05 -13.37
N VAL A 95 -8.25 -12.09 -14.30
CA VAL A 95 -7.19 -11.09 -14.50
C VAL A 95 -7.80 -9.69 -14.60
N GLY A 96 -7.28 -8.74 -13.83
CA GLY A 96 -7.60 -7.31 -13.96
C GLY A 96 -8.97 -6.85 -13.40
N CYS A 97 -9.24 -5.54 -13.48
CA CYS A 97 -10.38 -4.92 -12.81
C CYS A 97 -11.52 -4.50 -13.77
N ALA A 98 -12.60 -5.28 -13.82
CA ALA A 98 -13.80 -4.94 -14.62
C ALA A 98 -14.39 -3.56 -14.26
N GLY A 99 -14.33 -3.17 -12.98
CA GLY A 99 -14.79 -1.85 -12.55
C GLY A 99 -13.99 -0.70 -13.19
N ARG A 100 -12.65 -0.80 -13.23
CA ARG A 100 -11.82 0.20 -13.93
C ARG A 100 -12.05 0.16 -15.44
N GLY A 101 -12.34 -1.03 -15.99
CA GLY A 101 -12.70 -1.18 -17.39
C GLY A 101 -13.94 -0.36 -17.78
N ILE A 102 -14.99 -0.36 -16.94
CA ILE A 102 -16.17 0.49 -17.17
C ILE A 102 -15.79 1.97 -17.15
N ILE A 103 -15.03 2.44 -16.16
CA ILE A 103 -14.55 3.84 -16.10
C ILE A 103 -13.84 4.23 -17.39
N SER A 104 -12.91 3.39 -17.85
CA SER A 104 -12.08 3.65 -19.04
C SER A 104 -12.91 3.65 -20.33
N THR A 105 -14.01 2.87 -20.38
CA THR A 105 -14.97 2.93 -21.48
C THR A 105 -15.65 4.30 -21.55
N PHE A 106 -16.09 4.85 -20.42
CA PHE A 106 -16.70 6.18 -20.39
C PHE A 106 -15.70 7.29 -20.76
N GLU A 107 -14.45 7.19 -20.30
CA GLU A 107 -13.36 8.09 -20.69
C GLU A 107 -13.13 8.06 -22.21
N LEU A 108 -13.10 6.86 -22.82
CA LEU A 108 -12.98 6.71 -24.27
C LEU A 108 -14.17 7.33 -25.03
N LEU A 109 -15.40 7.11 -24.56
CA LEU A 109 -16.59 7.70 -25.20
C LEU A 109 -16.53 9.23 -25.17
N GLU A 110 -16.06 9.82 -24.06
CA GLU A 110 -15.84 11.26 -23.95
C GLU A 110 -14.72 11.75 -24.88
N GLU A 111 -13.60 11.03 -24.96
CA GLU A 111 -12.47 11.31 -25.86
C GLU A 111 -12.92 11.34 -27.33
N LEU A 112 -13.72 10.35 -27.74
CA LEU A 112 -14.26 10.23 -29.10
C LEU A 112 -15.44 11.17 -29.40
N GLY A 113 -15.84 12.00 -28.43
CA GLY A 113 -16.95 12.94 -28.58
C GLY A 113 -18.33 12.28 -28.63
N ILE A 114 -18.45 11.02 -28.23
CA ILE A 114 -19.69 10.24 -28.20
C ILE A 114 -20.47 10.62 -26.95
N LYS A 115 -21.23 11.72 -27.06
CA LYS A 115 -21.99 12.28 -25.95
C LYS A 115 -23.44 11.82 -26.00
N SER A 116 -23.99 11.44 -24.85
CA SER A 116 -25.42 11.13 -24.69
C SER A 116 -26.33 12.23 -25.25
N SER A 117 -25.91 13.49 -25.18
CA SER A 117 -26.65 14.65 -25.70
C SER A 117 -26.90 14.64 -27.21
N LEU A 118 -26.23 13.76 -27.97
CA LEU A 118 -26.45 13.57 -29.40
C LEU A 118 -27.64 12.67 -29.71
N PHE A 119 -28.20 12.01 -28.69
CA PHE A 119 -29.31 11.06 -28.81
C PHE A 119 -30.49 11.53 -27.95
N ASP A 120 -31.71 11.26 -28.41
CA ASP A 120 -32.92 11.54 -27.63
C ASP A 120 -32.94 10.70 -26.36
N ILE A 121 -32.54 9.42 -26.47
CA ILE A 121 -32.50 8.45 -25.38
C ILE A 121 -31.12 7.80 -25.30
N THR A 122 -30.54 7.73 -24.10
CA THR A 122 -29.37 6.88 -23.81
C THR A 122 -29.71 5.85 -22.74
N LEU A 123 -29.50 4.57 -23.04
CA LEU A 123 -29.73 3.43 -22.15
C LEU A 123 -28.41 2.80 -21.73
N TYR A 124 -28.17 2.75 -20.42
CA TYR A 124 -27.02 2.07 -19.81
C TYR A 124 -27.48 0.74 -19.23
N ASP A 125 -26.90 -0.33 -19.73
CA ASP A 125 -27.23 -1.68 -19.29
C ASP A 125 -26.17 -2.19 -18.31
N VAL A 126 -26.43 -2.10 -17.00
CA VAL A 126 -25.38 -2.22 -15.97
C VAL A 126 -25.52 -3.46 -15.12
N LEU A 127 -24.42 -4.18 -14.92
CA LEU A 127 -24.36 -5.32 -14.01
C LEU A 127 -24.50 -4.86 -12.55
N GLY A 128 -25.50 -5.39 -11.84
CA GLY A 128 -25.82 -5.01 -10.47
C GLY A 128 -25.37 -5.98 -9.38
N ASP A 129 -24.82 -7.15 -9.73
CA ASP A 129 -24.36 -8.15 -8.77
C ASP A 129 -23.10 -7.73 -8.01
N VAL A 130 -22.19 -7.01 -8.67
CA VAL A 130 -20.89 -6.61 -8.12
C VAL A 130 -20.82 -5.09 -8.08
N VAL A 131 -21.32 -4.49 -6.99
CA VAL A 131 -21.34 -3.03 -6.85
C VAL A 131 -19.99 -2.53 -6.31
N CYS A 132 -18.93 -2.60 -7.12
CA CYS A 132 -17.67 -1.91 -6.84
C CYS A 132 -17.68 -0.49 -7.44
N GLY A 133 -16.70 0.35 -7.10
CA GLY A 133 -16.67 1.77 -7.48
C GLY A 133 -16.73 2.07 -8.99
N GLY A 134 -16.43 1.08 -9.86
CA GLY A 134 -16.55 1.21 -11.31
C GLY A 134 -17.96 1.00 -11.85
N PHE A 135 -18.72 0.06 -11.31
CA PHE A 135 -20.12 -0.18 -11.73
C PHE A 135 -21.09 0.89 -11.19
N SER A 136 -20.60 1.78 -10.32
CA SER A 136 -21.34 2.97 -9.86
C SER A 136 -21.12 4.20 -10.74
N VAL A 137 -20.28 4.14 -11.79
CA VAL A 137 -20.13 5.26 -12.74
C VAL A 137 -21.48 5.69 -13.34
N PRO A 138 -22.33 4.78 -13.86
CA PRO A 138 -23.63 5.18 -14.39
C PRO A 138 -24.60 5.70 -13.31
N ILE A 139 -24.36 5.41 -12.02
CA ILE A 139 -25.14 5.97 -10.89
C ILE A 139 -24.79 7.45 -10.63
N ARG A 140 -23.62 7.94 -11.08
CA ARG A 140 -23.21 9.34 -10.87
C ARG A 140 -24.13 10.29 -11.66
N ARG A 141 -24.28 11.51 -11.14
CA ARG A 141 -25.25 12.52 -11.66
C ARG A 141 -25.09 12.82 -13.16
N GLU A 142 -23.88 12.63 -13.67
CA GLU A 142 -23.52 13.02 -15.03
C GLU A 142 -24.00 12.00 -16.07
N TYR A 143 -24.22 10.75 -15.68
CA TYR A 143 -24.46 9.64 -16.61
C TYR A 143 -25.89 9.11 -16.62
N ALA A 144 -26.69 9.17 -15.55
CA ALA A 144 -28.10 8.75 -15.57
C ALA A 144 -29.05 9.70 -14.82
N ASP A 145 -30.16 10.04 -15.48
CA ASP A 145 -31.27 10.82 -14.92
C ASP A 145 -32.24 9.94 -14.12
N ALA A 146 -32.43 8.69 -14.55
CA ALA A 146 -33.37 7.74 -13.95
C ALA A 146 -32.79 6.32 -13.91
N ILE A 147 -33.08 5.58 -12.83
CA ILE A 147 -32.58 4.22 -12.61
C ILE A 147 -33.74 3.24 -12.48
N TYR A 148 -33.73 2.19 -13.30
CA TYR A 148 -34.63 1.04 -13.22
C TYR A 148 -33.90 -0.17 -12.66
N ILE A 149 -34.59 -0.96 -11.84
CA ILE A 149 -34.04 -2.18 -11.25
C ILE A 149 -34.82 -3.38 -11.78
N VAL A 150 -34.12 -4.27 -12.49
CA VAL A 150 -34.66 -5.54 -12.98
C VAL A 150 -34.47 -6.62 -11.92
N THR A 151 -35.55 -7.27 -11.52
CA THR A 151 -35.53 -8.38 -10.58
C THR A 151 -36.51 -9.48 -10.99
N SER A 152 -36.36 -10.66 -10.40
CA SER A 152 -37.34 -11.75 -10.39
C SER A 152 -37.73 -12.05 -8.93
N GLY A 153 -38.57 -13.05 -8.68
CA GLY A 153 -38.85 -13.50 -7.29
C GLY A 153 -37.85 -14.53 -6.74
N GLU A 154 -36.74 -14.76 -7.44
CA GLU A 154 -35.57 -15.40 -6.84
C GLU A 154 -35.00 -14.50 -5.73
N PHE A 155 -34.75 -15.08 -4.56
CA PHE A 155 -34.24 -14.32 -3.43
C PHE A 155 -32.92 -13.61 -3.74
N MET A 156 -32.02 -14.25 -4.50
CA MET A 156 -30.74 -13.63 -4.90
C MET A 156 -30.90 -12.45 -5.87
N ALA A 157 -31.92 -12.45 -6.74
CA ALA A 157 -32.21 -11.31 -7.60
C ALA A 157 -32.74 -10.12 -6.79
N ILE A 158 -33.62 -10.39 -5.83
CA ILE A 158 -34.12 -9.39 -4.88
C ILE A 158 -32.99 -8.88 -3.97
N TYR A 159 -32.08 -9.74 -3.54
CA TYR A 159 -30.89 -9.36 -2.78
C TYR A 159 -29.98 -8.42 -3.57
N ALA A 160 -29.70 -8.72 -4.84
CA ALA A 160 -28.97 -7.83 -5.73
C ALA A 160 -29.69 -6.48 -5.92
N ALA A 161 -31.01 -6.49 -6.13
CA ALA A 161 -31.83 -5.29 -6.21
C ALA A 161 -31.70 -4.41 -4.94
N ASN A 162 -31.69 -5.02 -3.76
CA ASN A 162 -31.47 -4.33 -2.49
C ASN A 162 -30.06 -3.73 -2.38
N ASN A 163 -29.02 -4.43 -2.85
CA ASN A 163 -27.65 -3.91 -2.89
C ASN A 163 -27.47 -2.76 -3.87
N ILE A 164 -28.15 -2.80 -5.03
CA ILE A 164 -28.20 -1.66 -5.96
C ILE A 164 -28.80 -0.44 -5.26
N LEU A 165 -29.89 -0.59 -4.51
CA LEU A 165 -30.47 0.50 -3.72
C LEU A 165 -29.51 1.06 -2.67
N ARG A 166 -28.71 0.21 -2.02
CA ARG A 166 -27.64 0.66 -1.11
C ARG A 166 -26.60 1.49 -1.85
N GLY A 167 -26.18 1.03 -3.03
CA GLY A 167 -25.27 1.77 -3.90
C GLY A 167 -25.83 3.14 -4.29
N ILE A 168 -27.08 3.19 -4.77
CA ILE A 168 -27.75 4.45 -5.15
C ILE A 168 -27.84 5.42 -3.96
N ARG A 169 -28.20 4.92 -2.77
CA ARG A 169 -28.34 5.76 -1.56
C ARG A 169 -27.06 6.52 -1.21
N GLN A 170 -25.88 5.95 -1.49
CA GLN A 170 -24.59 6.60 -1.28
C GLN A 170 -24.36 7.82 -2.19
N PHE A 171 -25.00 7.86 -3.38
CA PHE A 171 -24.80 8.91 -4.39
C PHE A 171 -25.99 9.88 -4.53
N THR A 172 -27.05 9.70 -3.75
CA THR A 172 -28.29 10.50 -3.80
C THR A 172 -28.48 11.34 -2.53
N GLU A 173 -27.64 12.36 -2.32
CA GLU A 173 -27.79 13.26 -1.15
C GLU A 173 -28.90 14.32 -1.31
N THR A 174 -29.30 14.68 -2.55
CA THR A 174 -30.21 15.85 -2.75
C THR A 174 -31.40 15.63 -3.69
N LYS A 175 -31.49 14.51 -4.44
CA LYS A 175 -32.61 14.22 -5.36
C LYS A 175 -32.84 12.72 -5.51
N ASN A 176 -34.11 12.31 -5.58
CA ASN A 176 -34.55 10.95 -5.89
C ASN A 176 -34.16 10.55 -7.32
N ARG A 177 -33.83 9.27 -7.55
CA ARG A 177 -33.37 8.77 -8.86
C ARG A 177 -33.92 7.41 -9.29
N VAL A 178 -34.59 6.69 -8.40
CA VAL A 178 -35.12 5.38 -8.74
C VAL A 178 -36.46 5.56 -9.44
N ALA A 179 -36.62 5.07 -10.67
CA ALA A 179 -37.87 5.17 -11.42
C ALA A 179 -38.83 4.02 -11.10
N GLY A 180 -38.30 2.85 -10.74
CA GLY A 180 -39.10 1.72 -10.27
C GLY A 180 -38.48 0.36 -10.59
N ILE A 181 -39.25 -0.69 -10.35
CA ILE A 181 -38.86 -2.08 -10.54
C ILE A 181 -39.44 -2.58 -11.87
N ILE A 182 -38.61 -3.24 -12.67
CA ILE A 182 -39.02 -4.05 -13.81
C ILE A 182 -39.01 -5.50 -13.33
N TYR A 183 -40.19 -6.09 -13.21
CA TYR A 183 -40.32 -7.47 -12.75
C TYR A 183 -40.26 -8.42 -13.95
N ASN A 184 -39.23 -9.26 -14.01
CA ASN A 184 -39.09 -10.28 -15.03
C ASN A 184 -39.36 -11.67 -14.43
N ALA A 185 -40.53 -12.24 -14.75
CA ALA A 185 -41.01 -13.47 -14.14
C ALA A 185 -40.24 -14.69 -14.64
N ARG A 186 -39.86 -15.59 -13.72
CA ARG A 186 -39.23 -16.89 -14.00
C ARG A 186 -40.22 -18.06 -13.94
N GLY A 187 -41.44 -17.85 -13.45
CA GLY A 187 -42.44 -18.90 -13.26
C GLY A 187 -42.18 -19.72 -12.00
N LEU A 188 -41.62 -19.11 -10.96
CA LEU A 188 -41.42 -19.77 -9.67
C LEU A 188 -42.71 -19.74 -8.82
N LEU A 189 -42.83 -20.70 -7.89
CA LEU A 189 -43.87 -20.67 -6.86
C LEU A 189 -43.70 -19.42 -5.98
N GLU A 190 -44.80 -18.69 -5.75
CA GLU A 190 -44.87 -17.46 -4.94
C GLU A 190 -44.01 -16.28 -5.45
N GLU A 191 -43.58 -16.32 -6.70
CA GLU A 191 -42.67 -15.32 -7.27
C GLU A 191 -43.24 -13.90 -7.19
N ASP A 192 -44.49 -13.74 -7.62
CA ASP A 192 -45.21 -12.47 -7.65
C ASP A 192 -45.35 -11.87 -6.25
N GLU A 193 -45.65 -12.71 -5.26
CA GLU A 193 -45.82 -12.28 -3.87
C GLU A 193 -44.49 -11.81 -3.27
N ARG A 194 -43.37 -12.48 -3.57
CA ARG A 194 -42.04 -12.09 -3.09
C ARG A 194 -41.64 -10.73 -3.62
N VAL A 195 -41.84 -10.49 -4.92
CA VAL A 195 -41.54 -9.20 -5.54
C VAL A 195 -42.47 -8.12 -5.00
N ALA A 196 -43.76 -8.41 -4.80
CA ALA A 196 -44.71 -7.48 -4.20
C ALA A 196 -44.33 -7.09 -2.75
N ARG A 197 -43.91 -8.06 -1.93
CA ARG A 197 -43.42 -7.80 -0.56
C ARG A 197 -42.18 -6.92 -0.57
N PHE A 198 -41.21 -7.22 -1.43
CA PHE A 198 -40.01 -6.40 -1.58
C PHE A 198 -40.35 -4.98 -2.03
N SER A 199 -41.08 -4.83 -3.15
CA SER A 199 -41.55 -3.56 -3.72
C SER A 199 -42.24 -2.68 -2.68
N LYS A 200 -43.16 -3.26 -1.89
CA LYS A 200 -43.86 -2.55 -0.82
C LYS A 200 -42.91 -2.09 0.29
N ALA A 201 -41.96 -2.93 0.69
CA ALA A 201 -41.04 -2.62 1.78
C ALA A 201 -40.03 -1.52 1.40
N VAL A 202 -39.52 -1.54 0.16
CA VAL A 202 -38.62 -0.49 -0.36
C VAL A 202 -39.37 0.72 -0.93
N LYS A 203 -40.72 0.69 -0.94
CA LYS A 203 -41.62 1.73 -1.45
C LYS A 203 -41.36 2.12 -2.91
N LEU A 204 -41.08 1.13 -3.76
CA LEU A 204 -40.88 1.31 -5.20
C LEU A 204 -42.00 0.65 -5.97
N PRO A 205 -42.59 1.31 -6.98
CA PRO A 205 -43.60 0.69 -7.82
C PRO A 205 -42.96 -0.37 -8.75
N VAL A 206 -43.73 -1.41 -9.07
CA VAL A 206 -43.44 -2.28 -10.21
C VAL A 206 -44.03 -1.62 -11.45
N ILE A 207 -43.17 -1.17 -12.37
CA ILE A 207 -43.57 -0.41 -13.56
C ILE A 207 -44.13 -1.33 -14.64
N VAL A 208 -43.51 -2.49 -14.81
CA VAL A 208 -43.96 -3.52 -15.75
C VAL A 208 -43.63 -4.90 -15.20
N SER A 209 -44.51 -5.85 -15.48
CA SER A 209 -44.33 -7.28 -15.21
C SER A 209 -44.21 -8.01 -16.54
N VAL A 210 -43.02 -8.49 -16.86
CA VAL A 210 -42.74 -9.25 -18.08
C VAL A 210 -42.99 -10.73 -17.79
N PRO A 211 -43.95 -11.38 -18.48
CA PRO A 211 -44.25 -12.78 -18.26
C PRO A 211 -43.16 -13.68 -18.88
N ARG A 212 -43.04 -14.90 -18.35
CA ARG A 212 -42.25 -15.93 -19.02
C ARG A 212 -42.96 -16.37 -20.29
N SER A 213 -42.32 -16.14 -21.45
CA SER A 213 -42.89 -16.45 -22.76
C SER A 213 -41.86 -17.08 -23.69
N GLU A 214 -42.28 -18.04 -24.51
CA GLU A 214 -41.40 -18.77 -25.44
C GLU A 214 -40.96 -17.90 -26.62
N ILE A 215 -41.74 -16.87 -26.96
CA ILE A 215 -41.42 -15.97 -28.09
C ILE A 215 -40.14 -15.16 -27.86
N PHE A 216 -39.73 -14.98 -26.59
CA PHE A 216 -38.41 -14.40 -26.26
C PHE A 216 -37.27 -15.31 -26.70
N ALA A 217 -37.35 -16.59 -26.36
CA ALA A 217 -36.34 -17.57 -26.73
C ALA A 217 -36.28 -17.78 -28.25
N ASP A 218 -37.44 -17.73 -28.91
CA ASP A 218 -37.53 -17.83 -30.36
C ASP A 218 -36.99 -16.57 -31.08
N ALA A 219 -37.19 -15.37 -30.55
CA ALA A 219 -36.55 -14.16 -31.07
C ALA A 219 -35.02 -14.17 -30.84
N GLU A 220 -34.58 -14.61 -29.66
CA GLU A 220 -33.16 -14.74 -29.32
C GLU A 220 -32.43 -15.76 -30.19
N LYS A 221 -33.10 -16.87 -30.55
CA LYS A 221 -32.58 -17.89 -31.47
C LYS A 221 -32.24 -17.31 -32.85
N ASP A 222 -33.04 -16.36 -33.31
CA ASP A 222 -32.83 -15.67 -34.60
C ASP A 222 -31.94 -14.42 -34.45
N GLY A 223 -31.46 -14.14 -33.23
CA GLY A 223 -30.55 -13.04 -32.94
C GLY A 223 -31.19 -11.65 -33.02
N CYS A 224 -32.53 -11.56 -32.99
CA CYS A 224 -33.27 -10.31 -33.15
C CYS A 224 -34.06 -9.95 -31.89
N THR A 225 -34.51 -8.70 -31.79
CA THR A 225 -35.41 -8.27 -30.71
C THR A 225 -36.84 -8.80 -30.92
N LEU A 226 -37.60 -8.93 -29.83
CA LEU A 226 -39.01 -9.29 -29.90
C LEU A 226 -39.84 -8.21 -30.61
N ILE A 227 -39.48 -6.93 -30.44
CA ILE A 227 -40.10 -5.80 -31.15
C ILE A 227 -39.95 -5.91 -32.68
N GLU A 228 -38.83 -6.48 -33.14
CA GLU A 228 -38.55 -6.71 -34.57
C GLU A 228 -39.32 -7.91 -35.11
N LYS A 229 -39.30 -9.05 -34.39
CA LYS A 229 -39.86 -10.32 -34.88
C LYS A 229 -41.37 -10.45 -34.67
N TYR A 230 -41.87 -9.99 -33.52
CA TYR A 230 -43.27 -10.14 -33.10
C TYR A 230 -43.87 -8.79 -32.67
N PRO A 231 -43.92 -7.79 -33.58
CA PRO A 231 -44.29 -6.41 -33.24
C PRO A 231 -45.71 -6.25 -32.69
N ASP A 232 -46.61 -7.17 -33.00
CA ASP A 232 -48.03 -7.14 -32.63
C ASP A 232 -48.38 -8.07 -31.45
N SER A 233 -47.36 -8.67 -30.80
CA SER A 233 -47.55 -9.51 -29.61
C SER A 233 -47.90 -8.68 -28.37
N ASP A 234 -48.58 -9.30 -27.40
CA ASP A 234 -48.89 -8.66 -26.12
C ASP A 234 -47.61 -8.24 -25.38
N GLU A 235 -46.57 -9.07 -25.45
CA GLU A 235 -45.25 -8.79 -24.88
C GLU A 235 -44.56 -7.60 -25.55
N ALA A 236 -44.69 -7.43 -26.88
CA ALA A 236 -44.20 -6.23 -27.57
C ALA A 236 -44.93 -4.99 -27.05
N GLY A 237 -46.24 -5.09 -26.81
CA GLY A 237 -47.04 -4.05 -26.20
C GLY A 237 -46.54 -3.62 -24.81
N LEU A 238 -45.97 -4.54 -24.01
CA LEU A 238 -45.37 -4.22 -22.71
C LEU A 238 -44.12 -3.33 -22.84
N PHE A 239 -43.22 -3.64 -23.79
CA PHE A 239 -42.02 -2.84 -24.02
C PHE A 239 -42.34 -1.47 -24.63
N CYS A 240 -43.34 -1.38 -25.51
CA CYS A 240 -43.84 -0.10 -26.00
C CYS A 240 -44.36 0.80 -24.85
N LYS A 241 -45.17 0.23 -23.94
CA LYS A 241 -45.65 0.95 -22.74
C LYS A 241 -44.50 1.35 -21.81
N LEU A 242 -43.50 0.49 -21.63
CA LEU A 242 -42.33 0.79 -20.81
C LEU A 242 -41.51 1.95 -21.42
N ALA A 243 -41.31 1.96 -22.74
CA ALA A 243 -40.63 3.04 -23.45
C ALA A 243 -41.41 4.37 -23.33
N GLU A 244 -42.73 4.35 -23.45
CA GLU A 244 -43.57 5.53 -23.21
C GLU A 244 -43.45 6.05 -21.77
N HIS A 245 -43.50 5.16 -20.77
CA HIS A 245 -43.29 5.53 -19.37
C HIS A 245 -41.92 6.17 -19.16
N MET A 246 -40.87 5.56 -19.70
CA MET A 246 -39.49 6.07 -19.61
C MET A 246 -39.36 7.46 -20.25
N LYS A 247 -40.03 7.71 -21.38
CA LYS A 247 -40.05 9.02 -22.05
C LYS A 247 -40.74 10.11 -21.22
N ASN A 248 -41.88 9.77 -20.60
CA ASN A 248 -42.69 10.74 -19.84
C ASN A 248 -41.98 11.27 -18.58
N LEU A 249 -40.86 10.66 -18.17
CA LEU A 249 -39.97 11.20 -17.13
C LEU A 249 -39.36 12.57 -17.51
N GLU A 250 -39.36 12.96 -18.80
CA GLU A 250 -38.92 14.29 -19.28
C GLU A 250 -39.87 15.40 -18.81
N SER A 251 -41.19 15.17 -18.85
CA SER A 251 -42.23 16.15 -18.50
C SER A 251 -42.59 16.18 -17.01
N GLU A 252 -42.39 15.07 -16.28
CA GLU A 252 -42.85 14.91 -14.89
C GLU A 252 -41.76 14.35 -13.97
N ARG A 253 -40.65 15.09 -13.78
CA ARG A 253 -39.55 14.72 -12.86
C ARG A 253 -39.95 14.56 -11.37
N GLY A 254 -41.24 14.65 -11.04
CA GLY A 254 -41.82 14.42 -9.71
C GLY A 254 -42.06 12.94 -9.35
N PHE A 255 -41.86 11.99 -10.26
CA PHE A 255 -42.13 10.55 -10.05
C PHE A 255 -40.90 9.69 -9.72
N LEU A 256 -39.74 10.29 -9.43
CA LEU A 256 -38.58 9.54 -8.97
C LEU A 256 -38.67 9.26 -7.46
N TYR A 257 -38.35 8.04 -7.08
CA TYR A 257 -38.45 7.52 -5.72
C TYR A 257 -37.08 7.53 -5.00
N PRO A 258 -37.08 7.70 -3.66
CA PRO A 258 -35.87 7.57 -2.86
C PRO A 258 -35.41 6.10 -2.82
N ALA A 259 -34.09 5.89 -2.76
CA ALA A 259 -33.55 4.55 -2.54
C ALA A 259 -33.65 4.17 -1.05
N LEU A 260 -34.59 3.28 -0.73
CA LEU A 260 -34.86 2.80 0.64
C LEU A 260 -34.50 1.32 0.79
N PRO A 261 -33.20 0.96 0.81
CA PRO A 261 -32.79 -0.43 0.99
C PRO A 261 -33.10 -0.93 2.41
N LEU A 262 -33.38 -2.23 2.51
CA LEU A 262 -33.54 -2.96 3.77
C LEU A 262 -32.18 -3.46 4.28
N SER A 263 -32.06 -3.69 5.59
CA SER A 263 -30.97 -4.51 6.15
C SER A 263 -31.10 -5.97 5.69
N ASP A 264 -30.03 -6.76 5.84
CA ASP A 264 -30.05 -8.17 5.40
C ASP A 264 -31.10 -8.98 6.18
N GLU A 265 -31.23 -8.73 7.49
CA GLU A 265 -32.23 -9.36 8.37
C GLU A 265 -33.66 -8.95 7.97
N GLU A 266 -33.91 -7.66 7.75
CA GLU A 266 -35.23 -7.17 7.30
C GLU A 266 -35.62 -7.74 5.93
N LEU A 267 -34.65 -7.85 5.02
CA LEU A 267 -34.88 -8.39 3.68
C LEU A 267 -35.26 -9.87 3.73
N GLU A 268 -34.53 -10.68 4.50
CA GLU A 268 -34.86 -12.10 4.70
C GLU A 268 -36.24 -12.27 5.33
N ASN A 269 -36.54 -11.53 6.41
CA ASN A 269 -37.83 -11.61 7.08
C ASN A 269 -38.99 -11.18 6.17
N THR A 270 -38.80 -10.12 5.38
CA THR A 270 -39.82 -9.59 4.48
C THR A 270 -40.08 -10.50 3.27
N VAL A 271 -39.01 -11.00 2.64
CA VAL A 271 -39.12 -11.73 1.38
C VAL A 271 -39.37 -13.22 1.62
N LEU A 272 -38.70 -13.82 2.60
CA LEU A 272 -38.78 -15.26 2.89
C LEU A 272 -39.75 -15.62 4.02
N MET A 273 -40.29 -14.62 4.75
CA MET A 273 -41.21 -14.85 5.88
C MET A 273 -40.65 -15.80 6.94
N ARG A 274 -39.33 -15.76 7.17
CA ARG A 274 -38.68 -16.53 8.24
C ARG A 274 -39.03 -15.93 9.60
N ASN A 275 -39.99 -16.54 10.30
CA ASN A 275 -40.17 -16.35 11.73
C ASN A 275 -39.20 -17.28 12.47
N GLU A 276 -37.95 -16.86 12.68
CA GLU A 276 -37.08 -17.27 13.80
C GLU A 276 -35.65 -16.77 13.61
N LYS A 277 -35.03 -16.29 14.69
CA LYS A 277 -33.59 -16.00 14.76
C LYS A 277 -32.82 -17.32 14.72
N ILE A 278 -32.21 -17.61 13.58
CA ILE A 278 -31.10 -18.57 13.53
C ILE A 278 -29.91 -17.89 14.22
N PRO A 279 -29.34 -18.45 15.31
CA PRO A 279 -28.15 -17.88 15.91
C PRO A 279 -27.03 -17.87 14.87
N ALA A 280 -26.34 -16.74 14.76
CA ALA A 280 -25.20 -16.56 13.89
C ALA A 280 -24.06 -17.48 14.33
N ASP A 281 -24.06 -18.71 13.83
CA ASP A 281 -22.87 -19.54 13.83
C ASP A 281 -21.87 -18.89 12.88
N LYS A 282 -20.93 -18.16 13.49
CA LYS A 282 -19.73 -17.65 12.85
C LYS A 282 -19.05 -18.83 12.15
N PHE A 283 -19.17 -18.88 10.83
CA PHE A 283 -18.28 -19.68 10.00
C PHE A 283 -16.84 -19.30 10.35
N ARG A 284 -16.13 -20.22 11.02
CA ARG A 284 -14.68 -20.13 11.14
C ARG A 284 -14.11 -20.32 9.74
N LEU A 285 -13.39 -19.30 9.26
CA LEU A 285 -12.44 -19.44 8.17
C LEU A 285 -11.55 -20.64 8.50
N SER A 286 -11.67 -21.71 7.70
CA SER A 286 -10.80 -22.87 7.76
C SER A 286 -9.37 -22.41 7.48
N GLU A 287 -8.51 -22.70 8.44
CA GLU A 287 -7.08 -22.45 8.40
C GLU A 287 -6.47 -23.06 7.13
N ILE A 288 -6.01 -22.21 6.22
CA ILE A 288 -4.94 -22.57 5.30
C ILE A 288 -3.66 -22.52 6.14
N ARG A 289 -3.10 -23.71 6.41
CA ARG A 289 -1.77 -23.85 7.01
C ARG A 289 -0.72 -23.24 6.08
N VAL A 290 -0.38 -21.99 6.30
CA VAL A 290 0.90 -21.39 5.88
C VAL A 290 1.88 -21.63 7.02
N MET A 291 3.08 -22.15 6.71
CA MET A 291 4.11 -22.59 7.65
C MET A 291 4.39 -21.60 8.81
N GLU A 292 3.78 -21.93 9.94
CA GLU A 292 4.22 -22.02 11.35
C GLU A 292 5.01 -20.94 12.12
N LYS A 293 5.36 -19.76 11.56
CA LYS A 293 5.46 -18.50 12.34
C LYS A 293 5.92 -17.35 11.44
N LYS A 294 4.98 -16.53 10.94
CA LYS A 294 5.33 -15.19 10.46
C LYS A 294 5.71 -14.34 11.69
N CYS A 295 6.90 -13.76 11.70
CA CYS A 295 7.16 -12.59 12.53
C CYS A 295 6.26 -11.46 11.98
N ILE A 296 5.29 -11.05 12.80
CA ILE A 296 4.31 -10.01 12.46
C ILE A 296 4.74 -8.72 13.16
N SER A 297 4.72 -7.60 12.43
CA SER A 297 5.11 -6.31 12.99
C SER A 297 4.15 -5.88 14.10
N ASN A 298 4.64 -5.06 15.03
CA ASN A 298 3.84 -4.55 16.15
C ASN A 298 2.56 -3.85 15.66
N SER A 299 2.67 -3.05 14.59
CA SER A 299 1.54 -2.34 14.01
C SER A 299 0.46 -3.29 13.52
N VAL A 300 0.84 -4.35 12.82
CA VAL A 300 -0.09 -5.38 12.33
C VAL A 300 -0.65 -6.20 13.49
N LYS A 301 0.21 -6.66 14.40
CA LYS A 301 -0.15 -7.46 15.58
C LYS A 301 -1.17 -6.76 16.47
N ASN A 302 -0.98 -5.46 16.69
CA ASN A 302 -1.79 -4.65 17.60
C ASN A 302 -2.80 -3.74 16.89
N LYS A 303 -2.98 -3.90 15.57
CA LYS A 303 -3.90 -3.11 14.74
C LYS A 303 -3.72 -1.59 14.90
N LYS A 304 -2.46 -1.15 15.03
CA LYS A 304 -2.11 0.28 15.08
C LYS A 304 -2.07 0.84 13.65
N PRO A 305 -2.18 2.17 13.48
CA PRO A 305 -1.96 2.81 12.18
C PRO A 305 -0.63 2.36 11.56
N LEU A 306 -0.65 1.95 10.29
CA LEU A 306 0.56 1.52 9.59
C LEU A 306 1.44 2.74 9.30
N ILE A 307 2.72 2.64 9.63
CA ILE A 307 3.73 3.65 9.33
C ILE A 307 4.51 3.18 8.10
N GLY A 308 4.30 3.85 6.97
CA GLY A 308 4.80 3.37 5.67
C GLY A 308 4.08 2.10 5.20
N CYS A 309 4.68 1.36 4.27
CA CYS A 309 4.11 0.12 3.72
C CYS A 309 5.18 -0.98 3.59
N ALA A 310 4.75 -2.25 3.60
CA ALA A 310 5.65 -3.39 3.50
C ALA A 310 6.44 -3.40 2.19
N PHE A 311 5.84 -2.96 1.08
CA PHE A 311 6.56 -2.79 -0.19
C PHE A 311 7.80 -1.89 -0.03
N ALA A 312 7.65 -0.71 0.57
CA ALA A 312 8.78 0.19 0.79
C ALA A 312 9.86 -0.43 1.69
N GLY A 313 9.47 -1.18 2.73
CA GLY A 313 10.41 -1.88 3.61
C GLY A 313 11.22 -2.96 2.87
N ALA A 314 10.56 -3.79 2.07
CA ALA A 314 11.21 -4.88 1.35
C ALA A 314 12.15 -4.38 0.24
N VAL A 315 11.73 -3.36 -0.53
CA VAL A 315 12.62 -2.72 -1.51
C VAL A 315 13.83 -2.11 -0.79
N SER A 316 13.62 -1.51 0.38
CA SER A 316 14.70 -0.85 1.11
C SER A 316 15.80 -1.79 1.59
N VAL A 317 15.43 -3.03 1.95
CA VAL A 317 16.38 -4.08 2.31
C VAL A 317 17.05 -4.66 1.07
N THR A 318 16.28 -5.04 0.04
CA THR A 318 16.84 -5.69 -1.17
C THR A 318 17.74 -4.79 -2.00
N ALA A 319 17.48 -3.47 -2.03
CA ALA A 319 18.33 -2.49 -2.72
C ALA A 319 19.77 -2.43 -2.16
N GLN A 320 19.98 -2.90 -0.92
CA GLN A 320 21.30 -2.95 -0.28
C GLN A 320 22.19 -4.08 -0.81
N ILE A 321 21.64 -5.02 -1.59
CA ILE A 321 22.38 -6.18 -2.12
C ILE A 321 23.08 -5.81 -3.42
N THR A 322 24.40 -5.68 -3.36
CA THR A 322 25.23 -4.98 -4.35
C THR A 322 25.32 -5.63 -5.73
N ASP A 323 25.12 -6.94 -5.80
CA ASP A 323 25.24 -7.78 -6.98
C ASP A 323 23.90 -8.41 -7.40
N ALA A 324 22.79 -7.86 -6.90
CA ALA A 324 21.43 -8.29 -7.24
C ALA A 324 20.59 -7.13 -7.79
N MET A 325 19.58 -7.48 -8.58
CA MET A 325 18.57 -6.56 -9.10
C MET A 325 17.33 -6.57 -8.21
N THR A 326 16.77 -5.40 -7.93
CA THR A 326 15.48 -5.22 -7.25
C THR A 326 14.43 -4.77 -8.27
N VAL A 327 13.55 -5.69 -8.68
CA VAL A 327 12.41 -5.42 -9.56
C VAL A 327 11.19 -5.06 -8.72
N MET A 328 10.75 -3.82 -8.85
CA MET A 328 9.57 -3.25 -8.22
C MET A 328 8.36 -3.45 -9.11
N HIS A 329 7.54 -4.45 -8.82
CA HIS A 329 6.30 -4.67 -9.54
C HIS A 329 5.21 -3.74 -9.01
N CYS A 330 5.17 -2.52 -9.58
CA CYS A 330 4.37 -1.42 -9.08
C CYS A 330 4.19 -0.31 -10.13
N PRO A 331 3.31 0.68 -9.85
CA PRO A 331 3.28 1.94 -10.59
C PRO A 331 4.51 2.79 -10.33
N LYS A 332 4.85 3.64 -11.31
CA LYS A 332 6.01 4.55 -11.26
C LYS A 332 6.08 5.42 -10.01
N SER A 333 4.92 5.87 -9.52
CA SER A 333 4.83 6.77 -8.36
C SER A 333 5.40 6.14 -7.09
N CYS A 334 5.08 4.86 -6.84
CA CYS A 334 5.62 4.12 -5.71
C CYS A 334 7.13 3.95 -5.82
N ALA A 335 7.62 3.60 -7.02
CA ALA A 335 9.04 3.48 -7.27
C ALA A 335 9.76 4.82 -7.06
N LEU A 336 9.23 5.93 -7.60
CA LEU A 336 9.81 7.26 -7.49
C LEU A 336 9.99 7.69 -6.02
N MET A 337 8.96 7.53 -5.19
CA MET A 337 9.05 7.89 -3.77
C MET A 337 10.16 7.13 -3.03
N ILE A 338 10.35 5.85 -3.36
CA ILE A 338 11.39 5.03 -2.75
C ILE A 338 12.77 5.43 -3.29
N TYR A 339 12.88 5.68 -4.60
CA TYR A 339 14.09 6.20 -5.21
C TYR A 339 14.55 7.51 -4.57
N GLU A 340 13.66 8.48 -4.45
CA GLU A 340 13.95 9.76 -3.81
C GLU A 340 14.44 9.56 -2.38
N LYS A 341 13.76 8.68 -1.61
CA LYS A 341 14.16 8.39 -0.23
C LYS A 341 15.57 7.79 -0.14
N MET A 342 15.90 6.87 -1.04
CA MET A 342 17.21 6.23 -1.08
C MET A 342 18.31 7.19 -1.52
N LEU A 343 18.04 7.97 -2.57
CA LEU A 343 18.96 8.97 -3.08
C LEU A 343 19.21 10.07 -2.07
N ASP A 344 18.19 10.60 -1.40
CA ASP A 344 18.34 11.62 -0.36
C ASP A 344 19.21 11.13 0.79
N THR A 345 18.99 9.88 1.23
CA THR A 345 19.82 9.26 2.28
C THR A 345 21.28 9.17 1.85
N SER A 346 21.52 8.75 0.60
CA SER A 346 22.87 8.61 0.06
C SER A 346 23.55 9.95 -0.18
N GLN A 347 22.87 10.93 -0.79
CA GLN A 347 23.38 12.29 -1.01
C GLN A 347 23.66 12.99 0.31
N SER A 348 22.79 12.82 1.31
CA SER A 348 23.02 13.31 2.67
C SER A 348 24.26 12.67 3.30
N SER A 349 24.49 11.37 3.05
CA SER A 349 25.71 10.68 3.47
C SER A 349 26.94 11.29 2.80
N THR A 350 26.93 11.43 1.46
CA THR A 350 28.03 12.02 0.69
C THR A 350 28.34 13.45 1.13
N ALA A 351 27.33 14.32 1.23
CA ALA A 351 27.52 15.73 1.56
C ALA A 351 28.06 15.96 2.98
N ARG A 352 27.67 15.11 3.94
CA ARG A 352 28.05 15.27 5.35
C ARG A 352 29.29 14.48 5.75
N TYR A 353 29.52 13.35 5.09
CA TYR A 353 30.50 12.33 5.51
C TYR A 353 31.46 11.91 4.40
N ASN A 354 31.32 12.47 3.19
CA ASN A 354 32.13 12.14 2.01
C ASN A 354 32.03 10.66 1.58
N ASP A 355 30.92 10.01 1.88
CA ASP A 355 30.61 8.64 1.48
C ASP A 355 30.12 8.60 0.02
N MET A 356 30.94 8.08 -0.90
CA MET A 356 30.69 8.12 -2.36
C MET A 356 29.87 6.94 -2.90
N TYR A 357 29.27 6.12 -2.03
CA TYR A 357 28.69 4.84 -2.42
C TYR A 357 27.39 4.91 -3.26
N SER A 358 26.84 6.11 -3.49
CA SER A 358 25.57 6.31 -4.23
C SER A 358 25.56 5.79 -5.67
N GLY A 359 26.73 5.61 -6.30
CA GLY A 359 26.84 5.53 -7.75
C GLY A 359 26.10 4.37 -8.43
N GLY A 360 25.87 3.25 -7.74
CA GLY A 360 25.34 2.01 -8.35
C GLY A 360 23.91 1.62 -7.97
N MET A 361 23.26 2.26 -6.98
CA MET A 361 21.89 1.89 -6.56
C MET A 361 20.84 2.12 -7.66
N PRO A 362 20.81 3.28 -8.35
CA PRO A 362 19.82 3.52 -9.40
C PRO A 362 19.88 2.54 -10.57
N GLN A 363 21.03 1.90 -10.79
CA GLN A 363 21.21 0.92 -11.87
C GLN A 363 20.76 -0.49 -11.50
N ARG A 364 20.49 -0.75 -10.21
CA ARG A 364 20.14 -2.08 -9.65
C ARG A 364 18.73 -2.14 -9.09
N MET A 365 17.94 -1.13 -9.40
CA MET A 365 16.53 -1.07 -9.10
C MET A 365 15.84 -0.77 -10.42
N ILE A 366 14.72 -1.44 -10.69
CA ILE A 366 13.85 -1.12 -11.83
C ILE A 366 12.41 -1.28 -11.40
N THR A 367 11.49 -0.72 -12.19
CA THR A 367 10.04 -0.87 -11.96
C THR A 367 9.37 -1.38 -13.21
N THR A 368 8.28 -2.13 -13.04
CA THR A 368 7.43 -2.52 -14.16
C THR A 368 6.60 -1.36 -14.70
N ASP A 369 6.62 -0.17 -14.07
CA ASP A 369 5.89 1.03 -14.50
C ASP A 369 4.42 0.70 -14.86
N MET A 370 3.71 0.13 -13.88
CA MET A 370 2.31 -0.26 -14.09
C MET A 370 1.45 0.98 -14.34
N THR A 371 0.74 0.97 -15.46
CA THR A 371 -0.22 1.97 -15.91
C THR A 371 -1.63 1.43 -15.72
N ASP A 372 -2.63 2.28 -15.99
CA ASP A 372 -4.03 1.88 -15.89
C ASP A 372 -4.37 0.64 -16.76
N ASP A 373 -3.68 0.46 -17.89
CA ASP A 373 -3.81 -0.75 -18.73
C ASP A 373 -3.46 -2.02 -17.95
N ASP A 374 -2.40 -2.01 -17.14
CA ASP A 374 -2.00 -3.18 -16.35
C ASP A 374 -2.99 -3.44 -15.21
N PHE A 375 -3.63 -2.40 -14.66
CA PHE A 375 -4.71 -2.59 -13.69
C PHE A 375 -5.94 -3.27 -14.33
N ILE A 376 -6.18 -3.00 -15.61
CA ILE A 376 -7.32 -3.55 -16.35
C ILE A 376 -7.01 -4.94 -16.88
N PHE A 377 -5.81 -5.20 -17.38
CA PHE A 377 -5.47 -6.42 -18.13
C PHE A 377 -4.42 -7.31 -17.46
N GLY A 378 -3.89 -6.91 -16.30
CA GLY A 378 -2.82 -7.61 -15.58
C GLY A 378 -1.43 -7.08 -15.91
N GLY A 379 -0.52 -7.10 -14.93
CA GLY A 379 0.86 -6.63 -15.06
C GLY A 379 1.88 -7.71 -15.39
N GLU A 380 1.45 -8.98 -15.53
CA GLU A 380 2.33 -10.15 -15.68
C GLU A 380 3.32 -10.02 -16.85
N LYS A 381 2.89 -9.45 -18.00
CA LYS A 381 3.77 -9.32 -19.16
C LYS A 381 4.89 -8.31 -18.92
N LYS A 382 4.57 -7.15 -18.33
CA LYS A 382 5.60 -6.16 -17.96
C LYS A 382 6.57 -6.70 -16.91
N LEU A 383 6.10 -7.59 -16.03
CA LEU A 383 6.98 -8.28 -15.11
C LEU A 383 7.93 -9.25 -15.83
N GLU A 384 7.43 -10.05 -16.78
CA GLU A 384 8.28 -10.92 -17.60
C GLU A 384 9.36 -10.10 -18.32
N ASP A 385 8.97 -9.02 -19.00
CA ASP A 385 9.89 -8.15 -19.75
C ASP A 385 10.94 -7.49 -18.84
N ALA A 386 10.54 -7.05 -17.64
CA ALA A 386 11.48 -6.49 -16.66
C ALA A 386 12.47 -7.54 -16.12
N LEU A 387 12.04 -8.80 -15.97
CA LEU A 387 12.93 -9.90 -15.58
C LEU A 387 13.92 -10.23 -16.69
N GLU A 388 13.47 -10.30 -17.95
CA GLU A 388 14.34 -10.55 -19.11
C GLU A 388 15.38 -9.42 -19.26
N ASP A 389 14.98 -8.14 -19.19
CA ASP A 389 15.91 -7.00 -19.21
C ASP A 389 16.94 -7.05 -18.05
N SER A 390 16.53 -7.52 -16.87
CA SER A 390 17.44 -7.70 -15.74
C SER A 390 18.48 -8.79 -16.00
N ILE A 391 18.08 -9.89 -16.65
CA ILE A 391 18.97 -10.99 -17.02
C ILE A 391 19.96 -10.53 -18.11
N ASP A 392 19.48 -9.79 -19.11
CA ASP A 392 20.31 -9.24 -20.19
C ASP A 392 21.38 -8.26 -19.69
N LYS A 393 21.07 -7.53 -18.62
CA LYS A 393 22.05 -6.68 -17.89
C LYS A 393 23.08 -7.49 -17.08
N GLY A 394 22.96 -8.80 -17.03
CA GLY A 394 23.92 -9.73 -16.41
C GLY A 394 23.64 -10.06 -14.94
N PHE A 395 22.46 -9.72 -14.40
CA PHE A 395 22.13 -10.04 -13.02
C PHE A 395 21.75 -11.51 -12.85
N LYS A 396 22.47 -12.22 -11.97
CA LYS A 396 22.21 -13.62 -11.64
C LYS A 396 21.22 -13.81 -10.49
N THR A 397 20.95 -12.76 -9.74
CA THR A 397 20.00 -12.77 -8.63
C THR A 397 19.07 -11.57 -8.75
N ILE A 398 17.77 -11.85 -8.73
CA ILE A 398 16.73 -10.85 -8.96
C ILE A 398 15.66 -10.99 -7.87
N PHE A 399 15.38 -9.91 -7.15
CA PHE A 399 14.27 -9.82 -6.21
C PHE A 399 13.06 -9.22 -6.91
N VAL A 400 11.89 -9.83 -6.75
CA VAL A 400 10.61 -9.30 -7.25
C VAL A 400 9.75 -8.90 -6.07
N ILE A 401 9.42 -7.62 -5.93
CA ILE A 401 8.62 -7.10 -4.81
C ILE A 401 7.30 -6.54 -5.34
N THR A 402 6.17 -7.00 -4.80
CA THR A 402 4.83 -6.58 -5.22
C THR A 402 4.30 -5.40 -4.41
N ALA A 403 3.77 -4.37 -5.08
CA ALA A 403 3.00 -3.30 -4.45
C ALA A 403 1.51 -3.64 -4.36
N CYS A 404 0.67 -2.72 -3.86
CA CYS A 404 -0.78 -2.96 -3.75
C CYS A 404 -1.43 -3.39 -5.07
N PRO A 405 -1.15 -2.75 -6.23
CA PRO A 405 -1.85 -3.05 -7.48
C PRO A 405 -1.79 -4.51 -7.94
N PRO A 406 -0.61 -5.13 -8.12
CA PRO A 406 -0.53 -6.53 -8.54
C PRO A 406 -1.19 -7.49 -7.54
N GLY A 407 -1.09 -7.19 -6.23
CA GLY A 407 -1.79 -7.96 -5.19
C GLY A 407 -3.31 -7.84 -5.24
N ILE A 408 -3.84 -6.65 -5.57
CA ILE A 408 -5.29 -6.40 -5.68
C ILE A 408 -5.88 -7.07 -6.92
N ILE A 409 -5.19 -6.99 -8.07
CA ILE A 409 -5.67 -7.57 -9.32
C ILE A 409 -5.38 -9.08 -9.43
N GLY A 410 -4.53 -9.61 -8.53
CA GLY A 410 -4.24 -11.03 -8.42
C GLY A 410 -3.23 -11.52 -9.46
N ASP A 411 -2.24 -10.69 -9.84
CA ASP A 411 -1.19 -11.09 -10.78
C ASP A 411 -0.46 -12.35 -10.29
N ASN A 412 -0.28 -13.33 -11.19
CA ASN A 412 0.34 -14.61 -10.85
C ASN A 412 1.85 -14.57 -11.02
N ILE A 413 2.51 -13.91 -10.07
CA ILE A 413 3.97 -13.71 -10.05
C ILE A 413 4.72 -15.05 -10.11
N LYS A 414 4.23 -16.07 -9.39
CA LYS A 414 4.87 -17.40 -9.35
C LYS A 414 4.91 -18.03 -10.74
N LYS A 415 3.83 -17.92 -11.51
CA LYS A 415 3.78 -18.44 -12.88
C LYS A 415 4.77 -17.73 -13.80
N VAL A 416 4.85 -16.40 -13.71
CA VAL A 416 5.81 -15.60 -14.48
C VAL A 416 7.25 -16.01 -14.14
N ILE A 417 7.57 -16.10 -12.85
CA ILE A 417 8.90 -16.52 -12.38
C ILE A 417 9.24 -17.92 -12.86
N SER A 418 8.33 -18.89 -12.73
CA SER A 418 8.57 -20.26 -13.23
C SER A 418 8.88 -20.27 -14.74
N SER A 419 8.12 -19.53 -15.54
CA SER A 419 8.34 -19.40 -16.99
C SER A 419 9.73 -18.84 -17.33
N VAL A 420 10.15 -17.78 -16.63
CA VAL A 420 11.46 -17.15 -16.84
C VAL A 420 12.61 -18.06 -16.38
N CYS A 421 12.45 -18.74 -15.24
CA CYS A 421 13.45 -19.68 -14.72
C CYS A 421 13.58 -20.94 -15.60
N GLU A 422 12.51 -21.43 -16.23
CA GLU A 422 12.57 -22.53 -17.19
C GLU A 422 13.43 -22.18 -18.42
N LYS A 423 13.35 -20.94 -18.90
CA LYS A 423 14.20 -20.41 -19.97
C LYS A 423 15.64 -20.16 -19.50
N ASN A 424 15.85 -19.85 -18.22
CA ASN A 424 17.13 -19.40 -17.65
C ASN A 424 17.46 -20.13 -16.33
N PRO A 425 17.95 -21.38 -16.39
CA PRO A 425 18.12 -22.23 -15.20
C PRO A 425 19.19 -21.74 -14.20
N ASP A 426 20.13 -20.91 -14.65
CA ASP A 426 21.23 -20.39 -13.83
C ASP A 426 20.85 -19.11 -13.03
N ILE A 427 19.63 -18.59 -13.23
CA ILE A 427 19.17 -17.35 -12.61
C ILE A 427 18.35 -17.66 -11.35
N CYS A 428 18.64 -16.93 -10.26
CA CYS A 428 17.91 -17.02 -9.01
C CYS A 428 16.93 -15.85 -8.89
N ILE A 429 15.63 -16.12 -9.05
CA ILE A 429 14.57 -15.12 -8.88
C ILE A 429 13.82 -15.37 -7.57
N ILE A 430 13.71 -14.35 -6.74
CA ILE A 430 13.17 -14.44 -5.37
C ILE A 430 11.96 -13.50 -5.23
N PRO A 431 10.73 -14.06 -5.16
CA PRO A 431 9.55 -13.25 -4.92
C PRO A 431 9.41 -12.85 -3.44
N ILE A 432 9.09 -11.59 -3.19
CA ILE A 432 8.71 -11.04 -1.90
C ILE A 432 7.33 -10.39 -2.07
N GLU A 433 6.28 -11.20 -1.88
CA GLU A 433 4.88 -10.80 -2.03
C GLU A 433 4.45 -9.92 -0.84
N THR A 434 4.76 -8.63 -0.91
CA THR A 434 4.37 -7.65 0.12
C THR A 434 3.02 -7.01 -0.14
N ASP A 435 2.56 -6.97 -1.39
CA ASP A 435 1.29 -6.38 -1.81
C ASP A 435 1.03 -4.98 -1.20
N GLY A 436 2.11 -4.20 -1.08
CA GLY A 436 2.07 -2.85 -0.51
C GLY A 436 1.68 -2.79 0.96
N ASN A 437 0.56 -2.12 1.27
CA ASN A 437 0.05 -1.99 2.63
C ASN A 437 -0.91 -3.14 3.03
N LEU A 438 -1.22 -4.05 2.11
CA LEU A 438 -2.08 -5.21 2.39
C LEU A 438 -1.40 -6.19 3.35
N THR A 439 -0.08 -6.37 3.23
CA THR A 439 0.70 -7.25 4.12
C THR A 439 1.09 -6.56 5.43
N GLY A 440 1.35 -5.26 5.42
CA GLY A 440 1.65 -4.52 6.64
C GLY A 440 2.38 -3.20 6.43
N ASP A 441 2.99 -2.73 7.52
CA ASP A 441 3.79 -1.52 7.57
C ASP A 441 5.22 -1.75 7.07
N PHE A 442 6.03 -0.68 7.10
CA PHE A 442 7.43 -0.73 6.66
C PHE A 442 8.23 -1.87 7.33
N ALA A 443 8.10 -2.02 8.65
CA ALA A 443 8.81 -3.06 9.40
C ALA A 443 8.39 -4.49 9.00
N GLN A 444 7.13 -4.70 8.62
CA GLN A 444 6.70 -5.99 8.07
C GLN A 444 7.44 -6.34 6.78
N GLY A 445 7.56 -5.36 5.88
CA GLY A 445 8.33 -5.48 4.65
C GLY A 445 9.79 -5.82 4.86
N GLU A 446 10.43 -5.18 5.85
CA GLU A 446 11.79 -5.52 6.26
C GLU A 446 11.89 -7.00 6.63
N MET A 447 11.04 -7.45 7.56
CA MET A 447 11.08 -8.83 8.04
C MET A 447 10.85 -9.85 6.93
N ASP A 448 9.94 -9.58 5.99
CA ASP A 448 9.69 -10.47 4.86
C ASP A 448 10.88 -10.52 3.90
N ALA A 449 11.57 -9.40 3.66
CA ALA A 449 12.81 -9.40 2.90
C ALA A 449 13.95 -10.13 3.63
N TYR A 450 14.12 -9.90 4.94
CA TYR A 450 15.09 -10.63 5.75
C TYR A 450 14.85 -12.13 5.68
N ARG A 451 13.59 -12.59 5.77
CA ARG A 451 13.24 -14.01 5.63
C ARG A 451 13.58 -14.58 4.26
N ALA A 452 13.32 -13.84 3.19
CA ALA A 452 13.67 -14.27 1.84
C ALA A 452 15.19 -14.42 1.67
N LEU A 453 15.96 -13.50 2.24
CA LEU A 453 17.42 -13.48 2.17
C LEU A 453 18.08 -14.52 3.08
N THR A 454 17.53 -14.80 4.26
CA THR A 454 18.07 -15.86 5.13
C THR A 454 17.93 -17.26 4.54
N CYS A 455 16.97 -17.49 3.63
CA CYS A 455 16.87 -18.73 2.86
C CYS A 455 18.07 -18.98 1.93
N LEU A 456 18.88 -17.95 1.64
CA LEU A 456 20.05 -18.03 0.75
C LEU A 456 21.35 -18.35 1.51
N ILE A 457 21.29 -18.46 2.83
CA ILE A 457 22.43 -18.82 3.68
C ILE A 457 22.73 -20.31 3.52
N ASN A 458 23.99 -20.67 3.25
CA ASN A 458 24.39 -22.08 3.15
C ASN A 458 24.40 -22.73 4.54
N LYS A 459 23.53 -23.73 4.74
CA LYS A 459 23.40 -24.43 6.03
C LYS A 459 24.58 -25.34 6.36
N GLU A 460 25.28 -25.85 5.35
CA GLU A 460 26.29 -26.92 5.50
C GLU A 460 27.68 -26.41 5.89
N VAL A 461 27.91 -25.09 5.86
CA VAL A 461 29.25 -24.50 6.08
C VAL A 461 29.27 -23.77 7.42
N SER A 462 29.76 -24.40 8.48
CA SER A 462 30.04 -23.74 9.76
C SER A 462 31.53 -23.85 10.10
N LYS A 463 32.20 -22.71 10.23
CA LYS A 463 33.60 -22.62 10.69
C LYS A 463 33.64 -21.93 12.04
N LYS A 464 33.32 -22.66 13.11
CA LYS A 464 33.35 -22.14 14.49
C LYS A 464 34.73 -21.60 14.91
N GLU A 465 35.79 -22.03 14.24
CA GLU A 465 37.18 -21.58 14.50
C GLU A 465 37.59 -20.35 13.67
N SER A 466 36.69 -19.76 12.88
CA SER A 466 37.03 -18.56 12.10
C SER A 466 37.20 -17.34 13.00
N ARG A 467 38.19 -16.50 12.69
CA ARG A 467 38.33 -15.16 13.29
C ARG A 467 37.50 -14.14 12.53
N SER A 468 36.21 -14.40 12.45
CA SER A 468 35.30 -13.53 11.73
C SER A 468 33.94 -13.42 12.38
N VAL A 469 33.31 -12.27 12.18
CA VAL A 469 32.00 -11.92 12.74
C VAL A 469 31.06 -11.45 11.65
N ASN A 470 29.76 -11.66 11.87
CA ASN A 470 28.73 -10.98 11.09
C ASN A 470 28.23 -9.76 11.88
N ILE A 471 27.83 -8.72 11.16
CA ILE A 471 27.10 -7.58 11.74
C ILE A 471 25.68 -7.65 11.23
N ILE A 472 24.71 -7.50 12.14
CA ILE A 472 23.28 -7.65 11.82
C ILE A 472 22.46 -6.48 12.35
N ALA A 473 21.25 -6.31 11.80
CA ALA A 473 20.22 -5.39 12.29
C ALA A 473 20.64 -3.91 12.32
N GLU A 474 21.54 -3.51 11.42
CA GLU A 474 21.89 -2.09 11.24
C GLU A 474 20.73 -1.29 10.61
N LYS A 475 20.73 0.03 10.87
CA LYS A 475 19.73 0.95 10.31
C LYS A 475 20.20 1.49 8.96
N TYR A 476 19.76 0.86 7.87
CA TYR A 476 20.20 1.18 6.51
C TYR A 476 19.69 2.52 5.95
N LEU A 477 18.71 3.15 6.59
CA LEU A 477 18.28 4.52 6.28
C LEU A 477 19.10 5.59 7.04
N ALA A 478 20.12 5.20 7.81
CA ALA A 478 20.95 6.15 8.52
C ALA A 478 22.01 6.75 7.59
N SER A 479 22.00 8.08 7.45
CA SER A 479 22.99 8.83 6.65
C SER A 479 24.45 8.66 7.10
N ASN A 480 24.72 8.09 8.28
CA ASN A 480 26.06 7.87 8.81
C ASN A 480 26.42 6.38 8.98
N ALA A 481 25.64 5.46 8.40
CA ALA A 481 25.82 4.02 8.62
C ALA A 481 27.25 3.54 8.35
N ASP A 482 27.91 4.03 7.30
CA ASP A 482 29.26 3.59 6.93
C ASP A 482 30.37 4.18 7.78
N ASN A 483 30.30 5.47 8.09
CA ASN A 483 31.22 6.06 9.05
C ASN A 483 31.11 5.38 10.42
N ASN A 484 29.89 5.05 10.83
CA ASN A 484 29.65 4.35 12.10
C ASN A 484 30.27 2.96 12.07
N ILE A 485 30.09 2.20 10.99
CA ILE A 485 30.61 0.84 10.92
C ILE A 485 32.12 0.78 10.77
N GLN A 486 32.72 1.80 10.14
CA GLN A 486 34.16 1.86 9.99
C GLN A 486 34.87 1.88 11.35
N ALA A 487 34.35 2.65 12.32
CA ALA A 487 34.89 2.65 13.68
C ALA A 487 34.86 1.27 14.33
N VAL A 488 33.79 0.49 14.11
CA VAL A 488 33.68 -0.90 14.60
C VAL A 488 34.66 -1.82 13.88
N LYS A 489 34.77 -1.70 12.56
CA LYS A 489 35.73 -2.46 11.75
C LYS A 489 37.17 -2.21 12.19
N ASP A 490 37.53 -0.96 12.46
CA ASP A 490 38.87 -0.59 12.91
C ASP A 490 39.19 -1.23 14.27
N LEU A 491 38.22 -1.26 15.20
CA LEU A 491 38.37 -1.95 16.48
C LEU A 491 38.52 -3.47 16.33
N LEU A 492 37.71 -4.09 15.46
CA LEU A 492 37.80 -5.53 15.18
C LEU A 492 39.13 -5.88 14.49
N ASN A 493 39.58 -5.07 13.52
CA ASN A 493 40.85 -5.25 12.83
C ASN A 493 42.04 -5.16 13.79
N LYS A 494 42.00 -4.24 14.76
CA LYS A 494 43.03 -4.17 15.84
C LYS A 494 43.11 -5.48 16.63
N LEU A 495 42.02 -6.25 16.72
CA LEU A 495 41.97 -7.57 17.37
C LEU A 495 42.24 -8.74 16.42
N ASP A 496 42.60 -8.50 15.14
CA ASP A 496 42.74 -9.54 14.10
C ASP A 496 41.42 -10.30 13.84
N ILE A 497 40.28 -9.59 13.92
CA ILE A 497 38.94 -10.13 13.65
C ILE A 497 38.40 -9.46 12.38
N SER A 498 38.01 -10.27 11.41
CA SER A 498 37.44 -9.79 10.14
C SER A 498 35.91 -9.74 10.16
N VAL A 499 35.30 -8.85 9.38
CA VAL A 499 33.84 -8.86 9.17
C VAL A 499 33.53 -9.74 7.95
N ASN A 500 32.85 -10.86 8.17
CA ASN A 500 32.45 -11.82 7.14
C ASN A 500 31.26 -11.30 6.33
N CYS A 501 30.16 -10.95 7.01
CA CYS A 501 28.95 -10.43 6.37
C CYS A 501 28.37 -9.26 7.16
N ARG A 502 28.02 -8.18 6.45
CA ARG A 502 27.30 -7.03 7.00
C ARG A 502 25.81 -7.16 6.64
N PHE A 503 25.14 -8.10 7.28
CA PHE A 503 23.82 -8.58 6.91
C PHE A 503 22.71 -7.56 7.26
N LEU A 504 22.12 -6.81 6.32
CA LEU A 504 22.24 -6.83 4.85
C LEU A 504 22.67 -5.49 4.22
N ILE A 505 23.30 -4.60 4.97
CA ILE A 505 23.76 -3.31 4.44
C ILE A 505 24.98 -3.52 3.53
N ARG A 506 24.86 -3.13 2.26
CA ARG A 506 25.95 -3.19 1.27
C ARG A 506 26.59 -4.59 1.16
N SER A 507 25.77 -5.63 1.30
CA SER A 507 26.20 -7.02 1.19
C SER A 507 26.17 -7.51 -0.25
N ASN A 508 26.89 -8.59 -0.55
CA ASN A 508 26.77 -9.31 -1.82
C ASN A 508 26.27 -10.75 -1.59
N MET A 509 25.90 -11.42 -2.67
CA MET A 509 25.37 -12.78 -2.59
C MET A 509 26.38 -13.79 -2.04
N ASP A 510 27.68 -13.58 -2.28
CA ASP A 510 28.75 -14.43 -1.73
C ASP A 510 28.84 -14.31 -0.21
N SER A 511 28.83 -13.09 0.34
CA SER A 511 28.88 -12.87 1.80
C SER A 511 27.65 -13.41 2.51
N ILE A 512 26.46 -13.33 1.88
CA ILE A 512 25.21 -13.88 2.41
C ILE A 512 25.26 -15.41 2.43
N ARG A 513 25.70 -16.05 1.34
CA ARG A 513 25.84 -17.51 1.27
C ARG A 513 26.83 -18.03 2.31
N LYS A 514 27.93 -17.28 2.54
CA LYS A 514 28.97 -17.58 3.53
C LYS A 514 28.65 -17.06 4.94
N PHE A 515 27.43 -16.63 5.23
CA PHE A 515 27.07 -16.08 6.53
C PHE A 515 27.43 -17.01 7.71
N ASN A 516 27.24 -18.32 7.55
CA ASN A 516 27.56 -19.32 8.57
C ASN A 516 29.06 -19.59 8.77
N GLU A 517 29.95 -19.00 7.95
CA GLU A 517 31.40 -19.09 8.15
C GLU A 517 31.89 -18.24 9.33
N ALA A 518 31.10 -17.28 9.80
CA ALA A 518 31.44 -16.46 10.96
C ALA A 518 31.30 -17.23 12.29
N ALA A 519 32.11 -16.85 13.27
CA ALA A 519 32.05 -17.39 14.62
C ALA A 519 30.96 -16.73 15.49
N LEU A 520 30.58 -15.49 15.20
CA LEU A 520 29.68 -14.70 16.05
C LEU A 520 28.87 -13.67 15.25
N ASN A 521 27.61 -13.48 15.61
CA ASN A 521 26.74 -12.41 15.11
C ASN A 521 26.75 -11.22 16.08
N LEU A 522 26.99 -10.01 15.58
CA LEU A 522 27.03 -8.76 16.34
C LEU A 522 25.78 -7.91 16.05
N PRO A 523 24.80 -7.84 16.97
CA PRO A 523 23.63 -6.98 16.79
C PRO A 523 24.01 -5.50 16.87
N ALA A 524 23.59 -4.70 15.90
CA ALA A 524 23.88 -3.26 15.92
C ALA A 524 23.08 -2.50 16.99
N TYR A 525 21.85 -2.93 17.25
CA TYR A 525 20.90 -2.28 18.17
C TYR A 525 20.09 -3.32 18.94
N SER A 526 19.46 -2.91 20.04
CA SER A 526 18.62 -3.75 20.93
C SER A 526 17.15 -3.35 20.87
N ASP A 527 16.66 -2.95 19.70
CA ASP A 527 15.24 -2.62 19.52
C ASP A 527 14.43 -3.79 18.98
N GLU A 528 13.10 -3.65 18.99
CA GLU A 528 12.16 -4.68 18.54
C GLU A 528 12.47 -5.20 17.13
N THR A 529 12.85 -4.30 16.21
CA THR A 529 13.23 -4.69 14.84
C THR A 529 14.46 -5.60 14.87
N SER A 530 15.48 -5.26 15.65
CA SER A 530 16.67 -6.09 15.83
C SER A 530 16.35 -7.44 16.44
N GLU A 531 15.52 -7.50 17.49
CA GLU A 531 15.10 -8.77 18.09
C GLU A 531 14.37 -9.68 17.10
N ASN A 532 13.51 -9.10 16.27
CA ASN A 532 12.79 -9.86 15.25
C ASN A 532 13.73 -10.36 14.14
N ILE A 533 14.70 -9.54 13.72
CA ILE A 533 15.75 -9.97 12.78
C ILE A 533 16.56 -11.12 13.38
N GLN A 534 16.95 -11.04 14.65
CA GLN A 534 17.67 -12.10 15.34
C GLN A 534 16.86 -13.41 15.35
N LYS A 535 15.55 -13.35 15.69
CA LYS A 535 14.66 -14.52 15.62
C LYS A 535 14.58 -15.14 14.22
N ILE A 536 14.54 -14.31 13.18
CA ILE A 536 14.54 -14.78 11.79
C ILE A 536 15.86 -15.50 11.46
N ILE A 537 17.01 -14.93 11.85
CA ILE A 537 18.32 -15.53 11.61
C ILE A 537 18.48 -16.85 12.40
N SER A 538 18.08 -16.89 13.67
CA SER A 538 18.11 -18.10 14.51
C SER A 538 17.32 -19.27 13.93
N SER A 539 16.37 -19.01 13.02
CA SER A 539 15.59 -20.09 12.39
C SER A 539 16.34 -20.83 11.27
N VAL A 540 17.49 -20.30 10.81
CA VAL A 540 18.27 -20.87 9.70
C VAL A 540 19.77 -21.00 9.97
N SER A 541 20.27 -20.41 11.06
CA SER A 541 21.69 -20.32 11.39
C SER A 541 21.92 -20.63 12.87
N ASP A 542 22.95 -21.44 13.13
CA ASP A 542 23.40 -21.79 14.48
C ASP A 542 24.54 -20.87 14.99
N VAL A 543 24.90 -19.83 14.22
CA VAL A 543 25.92 -18.86 14.66
C VAL A 543 25.39 -18.10 15.87
N PRO A 544 26.11 -18.10 17.01
CA PRO A 544 25.63 -17.47 18.23
C PRO A 544 25.54 -15.95 18.08
N PHE A 545 24.65 -15.33 18.84
CA PHE A 545 24.55 -13.87 18.94
C PHE A 545 25.37 -13.38 20.12
N PHE A 546 26.09 -12.28 19.92
CA PHE A 546 26.76 -11.59 21.00
C PHE A 546 25.73 -10.92 21.91
N GLU A 547 25.94 -11.03 23.21
CA GLU A 547 24.99 -10.53 24.22
C GLU A 547 24.84 -9.00 24.19
N LYS A 548 25.90 -8.29 23.80
CA LYS A 548 25.93 -6.82 23.75
C LYS A 548 25.72 -6.30 22.33
N THR A 549 25.15 -5.10 22.21
CA THR A 549 25.05 -4.40 20.93
C THR A 549 26.31 -3.61 20.62
N LEU A 550 26.42 -3.09 19.39
CA LEU A 550 27.51 -2.20 19.02
C LEU A 550 27.57 -0.97 19.96
N PRO A 551 28.77 -0.62 20.48
CA PRO A 551 28.88 0.28 21.62
C PRO A 551 28.90 1.75 21.21
N THR A 552 28.32 2.63 22.03
CA THR A 552 28.37 4.07 21.84
C THR A 552 29.11 4.76 22.98
N GLY A 553 30.26 5.38 22.70
CA GLY A 553 31.04 6.12 23.69
C GLY A 553 32.02 5.25 24.47
N PHE A 554 32.79 5.88 25.36
CA PHE A 554 34.02 5.29 25.87
C PHE A 554 33.81 4.04 26.74
N ARG A 555 32.96 4.15 27.76
CA ARG A 555 32.68 3.06 28.70
C ARG A 555 32.09 1.83 28.00
N GLU A 556 31.02 2.03 27.24
CA GLU A 556 30.38 0.94 26.48
C GLU A 556 31.39 0.28 25.52
N THR A 557 32.23 1.07 24.84
CA THR A 557 33.22 0.52 23.91
C THR A 557 34.30 -0.28 24.62
N LYS A 558 34.76 0.19 25.79
CA LYS A 558 35.71 -0.55 26.64
C LYS A 558 35.13 -1.90 27.07
N GLU A 559 33.91 -1.89 27.62
CA GLU A 559 33.22 -3.10 28.07
C GLU A 559 32.92 -4.07 26.93
N TRP A 560 32.55 -3.54 25.76
CA TRP A 560 32.30 -4.32 24.55
C TRP A 560 33.57 -4.95 24.00
N LEU A 561 34.66 -4.18 23.89
CA LEU A 561 35.92 -4.65 23.32
C LEU A 561 36.56 -5.73 24.19
N LEU A 562 36.50 -5.60 25.52
CA LEU A 562 36.98 -6.63 26.44
C LEU A 562 36.19 -7.93 26.31
N SER A 563 34.86 -7.84 26.24
CA SER A 563 34.00 -9.03 26.09
C SER A 563 34.19 -9.72 24.73
N ILE A 564 34.39 -8.97 23.64
CA ILE A 564 34.73 -9.55 22.34
C ILE A 564 36.12 -10.18 22.38
N ALA A 565 37.10 -9.49 22.95
CA ALA A 565 38.46 -10.00 23.06
C ALA A 565 38.54 -11.26 23.94
N GLU A 566 37.65 -11.43 24.91
CA GLU A 566 37.55 -12.65 25.69
C GLU A 566 37.13 -13.85 24.83
N ILE A 567 36.14 -13.67 23.96
CA ILE A 567 35.65 -14.73 23.06
C ILE A 567 36.73 -15.18 22.07
N PHE A 568 37.56 -14.26 21.58
CA PHE A 568 38.60 -14.54 20.58
C PHE A 568 40.02 -14.68 21.16
N GLU A 569 40.17 -14.72 22.48
CA GLU A 569 41.45 -14.85 23.19
C GLU A 569 42.46 -13.75 22.81
N ARG A 570 42.04 -12.48 22.91
CA ARG A 570 42.80 -11.26 22.53
C ARG A 570 42.80 -10.17 23.60
N GLN A 571 42.65 -10.56 24.86
CA GLN A 571 42.52 -9.62 25.97
C GLN A 571 43.75 -8.70 26.10
N ASP A 572 44.95 -9.20 25.82
CA ASP A 572 46.20 -8.42 25.87
C ASP A 572 46.23 -7.28 24.83
N VAL A 573 45.71 -7.54 23.64
CA VAL A 573 45.61 -6.55 22.56
C VAL A 573 44.55 -5.52 22.91
N ALA A 574 43.37 -5.97 23.37
CA ALA A 574 42.28 -5.08 23.77
C ALA A 574 42.71 -4.10 24.88
N LEU A 575 43.42 -4.59 25.91
CA LEU A 575 43.93 -3.74 27.00
C LEU A 575 44.90 -2.67 26.51
N ARG A 576 45.78 -3.00 25.55
CA ARG A 576 46.68 -2.02 24.92
C ARG A 576 45.91 -0.96 24.16
N VAL A 577 44.96 -1.37 23.31
CA VAL A 577 44.11 -0.44 22.54
C VAL A 577 43.32 0.48 23.48
N ILE A 578 42.72 -0.06 24.55
CA ILE A 578 41.97 0.74 25.53
C ILE A 578 42.88 1.77 26.20
N ALA A 579 44.09 1.40 26.62
CA ALA A 579 45.01 2.32 27.28
C ALA A 579 45.49 3.46 26.36
N GLU A 580 45.62 3.20 25.06
CA GLU A 580 45.93 4.24 24.06
C GLU A 580 44.74 5.17 23.84
N GLU A 581 43.54 4.62 23.63
CA GLU A 581 42.31 5.38 23.40
C GLU A 581 41.90 6.18 24.66
N GLU A 582 42.17 5.69 25.88
CA GLU A 582 41.88 6.38 27.14
C GLU A 582 42.65 7.69 27.27
N LYS A 583 43.92 7.71 26.84
CA LYS A 583 44.75 8.92 26.85
C LYS A 583 44.20 9.98 25.90
N GLU A 584 43.83 9.58 24.68
CA GLU A 584 43.26 10.51 23.69
C GLU A 584 41.85 10.97 24.09
N TYR A 585 41.03 10.08 24.66
CA TYR A 585 39.73 10.42 25.21
C TYR A 585 39.84 11.48 26.31
N GLN A 586 40.69 11.24 27.31
CA GLN A 586 40.84 12.18 28.43
C GLN A 586 41.34 13.55 27.96
N LYS A 587 42.30 13.58 27.04
CA LYS A 587 42.80 14.82 26.43
C LYS A 587 41.69 15.62 25.75
N ARG A 588 40.79 14.96 25.01
CA ARG A 588 39.64 15.61 24.35
C ARG A 588 38.59 16.06 25.37
N VAL A 589 38.29 15.26 26.39
CA VAL A 589 37.41 15.66 27.51
C VAL A 589 37.95 16.91 28.19
N ASP A 590 39.24 16.95 28.54
CA ASP A 590 39.88 18.09 29.20
C ASP A 590 39.85 19.36 28.36
N ALA A 591 39.90 19.24 27.03
CA ALA A 591 39.76 20.37 26.12
C ALA A 591 38.32 20.93 26.07
N LEU A 592 37.30 20.09 26.24
CA LEU A 592 35.89 20.48 26.16
C LEU A 592 35.31 20.92 27.52
N LYS A 593 35.85 20.38 28.61
CA LYS A 593 35.37 20.58 29.98
C LYS A 593 35.25 22.06 30.39
N PRO A 594 36.17 22.98 30.05
CA PRO A 594 36.05 24.39 30.44
C PRO A 594 34.78 25.09 29.94
N VAL A 595 34.23 24.66 28.80
CA VAL A 595 33.03 25.28 28.21
C VAL A 595 31.74 24.66 28.76
N LEU A 596 31.76 23.36 29.04
CA LEU A 596 30.55 22.57 29.36
C LEU A 596 30.37 22.32 30.86
N LYS A 597 31.42 22.45 31.67
CA LYS A 597 31.35 22.21 33.11
C LYS A 597 30.31 23.11 33.79
N GLY A 598 29.44 22.50 34.59
CA GLY A 598 28.38 23.16 35.34
C GLY A 598 27.15 23.54 34.51
N LYS A 599 27.12 23.23 33.21
CA LYS A 599 25.97 23.52 32.35
C LYS A 599 24.81 22.57 32.65
N ASN A 600 23.64 23.16 32.79
CA ASN A 600 22.40 22.44 33.08
C ASN A 600 21.75 21.96 31.77
N VAL A 601 21.56 20.65 31.62
CA VAL A 601 21.01 20.03 30.42
C VAL A 601 19.66 19.38 30.69
N LEU A 602 18.70 19.64 29.80
CA LEU A 602 17.41 18.96 29.74
C LEU A 602 17.41 18.00 28.55
N ILE A 603 17.01 16.75 28.76
CA ILE A 603 17.01 15.71 27.72
C ILE A 603 15.55 15.34 27.42
N SER A 604 15.18 15.37 26.14
CA SER A 604 13.84 15.04 25.64
C SER A 604 13.96 13.98 24.55
N THR A 605 13.68 12.73 24.85
CA THR A 605 13.91 11.61 23.92
C THR A 605 12.71 10.68 23.83
N TYR A 606 12.65 9.89 22.77
CA TYR A 606 11.84 8.68 22.79
C TYR A 606 12.40 7.68 23.82
N PRO A 607 11.59 6.72 24.29
CA PRO A 607 11.98 5.58 25.14
C PRO A 607 13.02 4.67 24.45
N LYS A 608 14.27 5.13 24.41
CA LYS A 608 15.46 4.46 23.87
C LYS A 608 16.65 4.77 24.77
N SER A 609 17.65 3.88 24.80
CA SER A 609 18.86 4.14 25.58
C SER A 609 19.60 5.38 25.09
N VAL A 610 19.98 6.23 26.05
CA VAL A 610 20.81 7.42 25.87
C VAL A 610 21.94 7.44 26.91
N ASP A 611 22.35 6.27 27.41
CA ASP A 611 23.39 6.15 28.46
C ASP A 611 24.71 6.78 28.03
N TRP A 612 25.07 6.72 26.74
CA TRP A 612 26.21 7.43 26.19
C TRP A 612 26.18 8.95 26.46
N ILE A 613 24.98 9.57 26.52
CA ILE A 613 24.82 10.99 26.89
C ILE A 613 25.08 11.17 28.37
N PHE A 614 24.60 10.26 29.21
CA PHE A 614 24.81 10.33 30.66
C PHE A 614 26.30 10.19 31.00
N ASP A 615 26.98 9.27 30.33
CA ASP A 615 28.43 9.04 30.44
C ASP A 615 29.19 10.32 30.07
N ILE A 616 28.95 10.87 28.87
CA ILE A 616 29.72 12.04 28.42
C ILE A 616 29.38 13.31 29.20
N ALA A 617 28.12 13.49 29.63
CA ALA A 617 27.71 14.61 30.47
C ALA A 617 28.41 14.56 31.84
N SER A 618 28.50 13.37 32.43
CA SER A 618 29.22 13.15 33.69
C SER A 618 30.71 13.48 33.54
N ASP A 619 31.38 12.97 32.49
CA ASP A 619 32.82 13.19 32.27
C ASP A 619 33.16 14.69 32.07
N LEU A 620 32.28 15.40 31.38
CA LEU A 620 32.37 16.84 31.13
C LEU A 620 31.91 17.70 32.33
N GLY A 621 31.31 17.09 33.35
CA GLY A 621 30.79 17.79 34.54
C GLY A 621 29.56 18.64 34.27
N MET A 622 28.69 18.20 33.35
CA MET A 622 27.38 18.79 33.10
C MET A 622 26.34 18.26 34.09
N ASN A 623 25.30 19.04 34.36
CA ASN A 623 24.22 18.67 35.27
C ASN A 623 22.97 18.29 34.49
N ILE A 624 22.56 17.03 34.54
CA ILE A 624 21.30 16.58 33.93
C ILE A 624 20.15 16.93 34.88
N LEU A 625 19.26 17.83 34.43
CA LEU A 625 18.15 18.32 35.26
C LEU A 625 16.96 17.36 35.26
N LYS A 626 16.59 16.85 34.09
CA LYS A 626 15.43 15.98 33.87
C LYS A 626 15.58 15.24 32.53
N VAL A 627 15.03 14.04 32.46
CA VAL A 627 14.84 13.31 31.20
C VAL A 627 13.35 13.16 30.94
N GLY A 628 12.86 13.74 29.86
CA GLY A 628 11.48 13.63 29.42
C GLY A 628 11.33 12.63 28.28
N LEU A 629 10.46 11.64 28.47
CA LEU A 629 10.14 10.61 27.50
C LEU A 629 8.90 11.00 26.69
N THR A 630 9.10 11.39 25.44
CA THR A 630 7.99 11.67 24.52
C THR A 630 7.23 10.39 24.20
N TYR A 631 5.91 10.50 24.00
CA TYR A 631 5.07 9.35 23.66
C TYR A 631 5.67 8.53 22.50
N SER A 632 5.78 7.23 22.73
CA SER A 632 6.19 6.26 21.73
C SER A 632 5.18 5.12 21.72
N PRO A 633 4.72 4.69 20.54
CA PRO A 633 3.83 3.54 20.44
C PRO A 633 4.55 2.20 20.72
N PHE A 634 5.88 2.21 20.92
CA PHE A 634 6.72 1.00 21.03
C PHE A 634 7.15 0.66 22.46
N SER A 635 7.43 1.66 23.29
CA SER A 635 7.87 1.48 24.69
C SER A 635 7.51 2.72 25.50
N GLU A 636 7.34 2.57 26.81
CA GLU A 636 7.09 3.66 27.76
C GLU A 636 8.22 3.80 28.80
N GLU A 637 9.22 2.93 28.77
CA GLU A 637 10.32 2.89 29.74
C GLU A 637 11.64 3.30 29.10
N LEU A 638 12.45 4.06 29.84
CA LEU A 638 13.80 4.38 29.45
C LEU A 638 14.69 3.14 29.67
N PRO A 639 15.18 2.48 28.61
CA PRO A 639 16.15 1.41 28.76
C PRO A 639 17.48 2.03 29.20
N SER A 640 17.97 1.68 30.39
CA SER A 640 19.24 2.17 30.90
C SER A 640 19.87 1.15 31.85
N CYS A 641 21.20 1.05 31.80
CA CYS A 641 21.99 0.23 32.73
C CYS A 641 22.40 1.01 34.00
N ARG A 642 22.05 2.29 34.12
CA ARG A 642 22.43 3.16 35.23
C ARG A 642 21.29 3.36 36.22
N SER A 643 21.66 3.61 37.48
CA SER A 643 20.80 4.36 38.39
C SER A 643 21.00 5.86 38.14
N HIS A 644 19.91 6.61 38.16
CA HIS A 644 19.90 8.02 37.74
C HIS A 644 19.44 8.87 38.92
N PRO A 645 20.18 9.92 39.31
CA PRO A 645 19.77 10.81 40.41
C PRO A 645 18.77 11.89 39.97
N PHE A 646 18.38 11.92 38.68
CA PHE A 646 17.51 12.92 38.09
C PHE A 646 16.12 12.35 37.74
N PRO A 647 15.06 13.18 37.75
CA PRO A 647 13.71 12.74 37.43
C PRO A 647 13.57 12.31 35.96
N VAL A 648 12.83 11.22 35.75
CA VAL A 648 12.40 10.73 34.43
C VAL A 648 10.90 10.90 34.31
N GLU A 649 10.45 11.75 33.39
CA GLU A 649 9.05 12.10 33.16
C GLU A 649 8.50 11.33 31.95
N LYS A 650 7.42 10.57 32.12
CA LYS A 650 6.74 9.86 31.01
C LYS A 650 5.73 10.77 30.31
N ASN A 651 5.39 10.47 29.06
CA ASN A 651 4.43 11.24 28.25
C ASN A 651 4.77 12.73 28.15
N TYR A 652 6.07 13.03 28.03
CA TYR A 652 6.61 14.38 28.03
C TYR A 652 6.23 15.12 26.74
N SER A 653 5.24 15.99 26.84
CA SER A 653 4.72 16.78 25.72
C SER A 653 5.57 18.01 25.44
N VAL A 654 5.30 18.65 24.29
CA VAL A 654 5.97 19.90 23.91
C VAL A 654 5.61 21.02 24.88
N GLU A 655 4.37 21.02 25.38
CA GLU A 655 3.84 21.96 26.36
C GLU A 655 4.58 21.81 27.69
N MET A 656 4.65 20.58 28.21
CA MET A 656 5.38 20.28 29.45
C MET A 656 6.85 20.68 29.34
N ARG A 657 7.47 20.39 28.19
CA ARG A 657 8.83 20.83 27.91
C ARG A 657 8.96 22.35 27.91
N SER A 658 8.05 23.07 27.27
CA SER A 658 8.07 24.54 27.22
C SER A 658 7.95 25.16 28.61
N ASP A 659 7.18 24.54 29.50
CA ASP A 659 7.02 25.02 30.88
C ASP A 659 8.23 24.68 31.74
N ASP A 660 8.79 23.47 31.61
CA ASP A 660 10.05 23.11 32.25
C ASP A 660 11.21 24.01 31.80
N ILE A 661 11.23 24.48 30.55
CA ILE A 661 12.24 25.44 30.08
C ILE A 661 12.15 26.75 30.88
N LYS A 662 10.94 27.23 31.16
CA LYS A 662 10.73 28.45 31.95
C LYS A 662 11.06 28.25 33.43
N ILE A 663 10.74 27.07 33.97
CA ILE A 663 10.86 26.76 35.41
C ILE A 663 12.30 26.37 35.76
N LEU A 664 12.88 25.43 35.01
CA LEU A 664 14.19 24.84 35.28
C LEU A 664 15.34 25.65 34.67
N ASN A 665 15.05 26.55 33.72
CA ASN A 665 16.00 27.42 33.03
C ASN A 665 17.29 26.69 32.57
N PRO A 666 17.17 25.64 31.72
CA PRO A 666 18.33 24.88 31.26
C PRO A 666 19.25 25.72 30.37
N ASP A 667 20.56 25.49 30.45
CA ASP A 667 21.52 26.10 29.52
C ASP A 667 21.42 25.49 28.11
N PHE A 668 21.02 24.22 28.03
CA PHE A 668 21.05 23.44 26.80
C PHE A 668 20.00 22.32 26.78
N ILE A 669 19.45 22.02 25.60
CA ILE A 669 18.45 20.96 25.42
C ILE A 669 18.88 19.96 24.35
N LEU A 670 18.87 18.69 24.72
CA LEU A 670 19.04 17.58 23.78
C LEU A 670 17.68 16.98 23.46
N HIS A 671 17.28 16.93 22.19
CA HIS A 671 15.94 16.46 21.80
C HIS A 671 15.90 15.56 20.56
N THR A 672 15.05 14.53 20.52
CA THR A 672 14.84 13.73 19.29
C THR A 672 13.79 14.37 18.36
N TYR A 673 12.55 14.48 18.83
CA TYR A 673 11.41 15.09 18.14
C TYR A 673 10.25 15.21 19.15
N PRO A 674 9.37 16.23 19.05
CA PRO A 674 9.41 17.34 18.10
C PRO A 674 10.42 18.42 18.49
N SER A 675 10.81 19.23 17.50
CA SER A 675 11.68 20.40 17.65
C SER A 675 11.12 21.41 18.67
N LEU A 676 11.97 22.30 19.18
CA LEU A 676 11.55 23.37 20.11
C LEU A 676 10.53 24.31 19.46
N LYS A 677 9.66 24.93 20.27
CA LYS A 677 8.78 26.01 19.80
C LYS A 677 9.64 27.24 19.53
N SER A 678 9.21 28.09 18.59
CA SER A 678 9.88 29.38 18.32
C SER A 678 9.93 30.30 19.54
N SER A 679 9.02 30.12 20.49
CA SER A 679 8.98 30.81 21.78
C SER A 679 10.06 30.36 22.78
N ASP A 680 10.65 29.18 22.58
CA ASP A 680 11.59 28.58 23.52
C ASP A 680 12.99 29.19 23.29
N LYS A 681 13.34 30.21 24.09
CA LYS A 681 14.60 30.96 23.95
C LYS A 681 15.80 30.22 24.58
N VAL A 682 16.06 29.00 24.13
CA VAL A 682 17.12 28.14 24.66
C VAL A 682 17.86 27.41 23.54
N LYS A 683 19.15 27.17 23.75
CA LYS A 683 19.99 26.46 22.78
C LYS A 683 19.65 24.98 22.81
N SER A 684 19.64 24.35 21.63
CA SER A 684 19.31 22.93 21.53
C SER A 684 20.12 22.21 20.47
N ALA A 685 20.23 20.89 20.64
CA ALA A 685 20.76 19.99 19.62
C ALA A 685 19.87 18.75 19.49
N GLY A 686 19.82 18.22 18.27
CA GLY A 686 19.14 16.97 17.98
C GLY A 686 19.90 15.78 18.55
N ILE A 687 19.21 14.87 19.24
CA ILE A 687 19.73 13.54 19.55
C ILE A 687 19.59 12.70 18.27
N PRO A 688 20.69 12.27 17.66
CA PRO A 688 20.63 11.51 16.41
C PRO A 688 19.89 10.19 16.59
N TYR A 689 19.29 9.70 15.50
CA TYR A 689 18.72 8.35 15.46
C TYR A 689 19.82 7.29 15.65
N CYS A 690 20.94 7.46 14.95
CA CYS A 690 22.16 6.65 15.09
C CYS A 690 23.32 7.54 15.58
N PRO A 691 23.70 7.47 16.87
CA PRO A 691 24.74 8.33 17.45
C PRO A 691 26.16 8.00 16.95
N GLY A 692 26.35 6.85 16.33
CA GLY A 692 27.65 6.33 15.93
C GLY A 692 28.22 5.36 16.95
N PHE A 693 29.32 4.69 16.58
CA PHE A 693 29.90 3.62 17.39
C PHE A 693 31.35 3.92 17.77
N GLY A 694 31.83 3.28 18.84
CA GLY A 694 33.21 3.34 19.28
C GLY A 694 33.53 4.48 20.27
N PHE A 695 34.80 4.56 20.66
CA PHE A 695 35.29 5.42 21.74
C PHE A 695 35.00 6.92 21.53
N SER A 696 35.06 7.39 20.28
CA SER A 696 34.94 8.82 19.95
C SER A 696 33.51 9.27 19.62
N ALA A 697 32.53 8.36 19.51
CA ALA A 697 31.19 8.69 19.04
C ALA A 697 30.51 9.75 19.92
N ALA A 698 30.53 9.54 21.25
CA ALA A 698 29.96 10.50 22.21
C ALA A 698 30.71 11.85 22.21
N LEU A 699 32.05 11.82 22.08
CA LEU A 699 32.88 13.03 22.02
C LEU A 699 32.59 13.89 20.80
N ALA A 700 32.37 13.29 19.63
CA ALA A 700 32.03 14.03 18.41
C ALA A 700 30.74 14.84 18.58
N HIS A 701 29.76 14.32 19.33
CA HIS A 701 28.55 15.07 19.69
C HIS A 701 28.83 16.18 20.70
N ALA A 702 29.64 15.91 21.72
CA ALA A 702 30.04 16.93 22.70
C ALA A 702 30.80 18.10 22.05
N GLU A 703 31.69 17.85 21.09
CA GLU A 703 32.38 18.89 20.30
C GLU A 703 31.38 19.78 19.55
N ARG A 704 30.33 19.17 18.99
CA ARG A 704 29.25 19.92 18.34
C ARG A 704 28.44 20.74 19.35
N TRP A 705 28.15 20.20 20.53
CA TRP A 705 27.45 20.92 21.59
C TRP A 705 28.25 22.14 22.05
N THR A 706 29.56 22.00 22.25
CA THR A 706 30.46 23.13 22.59
C THR A 706 30.35 24.26 21.56
N LYS A 707 30.40 23.93 20.26
CA LYS A 707 30.24 24.93 19.19
C LYS A 707 28.86 25.61 19.27
N LEU A 708 27.79 24.84 19.41
CA LEU A 708 26.41 25.38 19.51
C LEU A 708 26.22 26.27 20.74
N ILE A 709 26.76 25.86 21.89
CA ILE A 709 26.68 26.62 23.13
C ILE A 709 27.51 27.90 23.05
N SER A 710 28.56 27.96 22.23
CA SER A 710 29.35 29.18 22.03
C SER A 710 28.65 30.24 21.17
N TYR A 711 27.71 29.85 20.29
CA TYR A 711 27.00 30.81 19.43
C TYR A 711 25.98 31.65 20.19
N PRO A 712 25.78 32.93 19.81
CA PRO A 712 24.74 33.75 20.41
C PRO A 712 23.34 33.19 20.07
N LEU A 713 22.38 33.33 21.00
CA LEU A 713 20.98 32.89 20.79
C LEU A 713 20.29 33.63 19.62
N SER A 714 20.74 34.84 19.31
CA SER A 714 20.29 35.62 18.16
C SER A 714 21.53 36.11 17.41
N GLU A 715 21.63 35.77 16.13
CA GLU A 715 22.74 36.17 15.26
C GLU A 715 22.71 37.68 14.99
N GLY A 716 23.90 38.28 14.80
CA GLY A 716 24.06 39.72 14.65
C GLY A 716 23.21 40.34 13.54
N TRP A 717 23.05 39.66 12.41
CA TRP A 717 22.23 40.15 11.29
C TRP A 717 20.73 40.30 11.62
N LYS A 718 20.23 39.59 12.64
CA LYS A 718 18.85 39.79 13.13
C LYS A 718 18.72 41.01 14.04
N ARG A 719 19.84 41.60 14.46
CA ARG A 719 19.92 42.85 15.22
C ARG A 719 20.39 44.03 14.36
N ASP A 720 20.76 43.81 13.10
CA ASP A 720 21.10 44.86 12.14
C ASP A 720 19.83 45.65 11.78
N GLY A 721 19.52 46.65 12.62
CA GLY A 721 18.31 47.46 12.57
C GLY A 721 17.79 47.89 13.95
N GLU A 722 18.18 47.18 15.02
CA GLU A 722 17.94 47.59 16.41
C GLU A 722 19.15 48.39 16.87
N GLY A 723 19.07 49.72 16.69
CA GLY A 723 20.16 50.65 16.93
C GLY A 723 20.87 50.45 18.26
N ILE A 724 22.20 50.62 18.23
CA ILE A 724 23.02 50.92 19.39
C ILE A 724 22.43 52.21 20.01
N ILE A 725 21.93 52.13 21.25
CA ILE A 725 21.73 53.29 22.13
C ILE A 725 22.88 53.30 23.11
#